data_AF-A0A1M5DWN4-F1
#
_entry.id   AF-A0A1M5DWN4-F1
#
_cell.length_a   1.000
_cell.length_b   1.000
_cell.length_c   1.000
_cell.angle_alpha   90.00
_cell.angle_beta   90.00
_cell.angle_gamma   90.00
#
_symmetry.space_group_name_H-M   'P 1'
#
loop_
_entity.id
_entity.type
_entity.pdbx_description
1 polymer ?
#
loop_
_entity_poly.entity_id
_entity_poly.type
_entity_poly.pdbx_seq_one_letter_code
_entity_poly.pdbx_strand_id
1 'polypeptide(L)'
;MVSYLKVVISIGEFKIVSDYKPRGDQPQAIQKLSDGIRKGYKFQTLLGVTGSGKTFTMANIIQEVQKPTLVIAHNKTLAAQLCSEFREFFPNNAVEYFVSYYDYYQPEAYIPQTDTYIEKDAAINDEIDKLRHSATSALFERRDVIIVASVSCIYGLGDPIDYANMTLSLRPGMIKSREEILKRLVDIQYERNDINFTRGKFRVRGDVIEVFPASSADRAIRIELFGDEVDRISEIDVLTGEIIGLRNHVSIFPASHYATSKEKINRAIESIEAELKERLKELESQGKLVEAQRLKQRTMYDIEMLKEVGYCQGIENYSRHLSGRPPGSPPFTLIDYFPDDFLMFIDESHVTIPQIRGMYHGDKSRKDALVEYGFRLPSAYDNRPLKFHEFEERINQVIFVSATPGEYELKHSVQVVEQIIRPTGLVDPAVEVRPVKGQIDDLIGEIKKTVAKGNRVLVTTLTKKMAEDLTEYLKDIGIKVRYLHSDIDTIERMEIVRDLRLGTFDVLVGINLLREGLDLPEVSLVAILDADKEGFLRSETSLIQTIGRAARNAEGRVIMYADEITDSMKKAISETNRRRQIQMKYNEENGIVPQTIVKSVHDIIEATIVAEDPGIYDEKIKSNEKNRSSRKAKSSQKVKLTEKAVTDSEPLSESEIEKEIAILEEQMKKAAANLEFEKAAELRDKIFDLKAKYTKKKALSR
;
A
#
# COMPACT_ATOMS: atom_id res chain seq x y z
N MET A 1 26.08 -6.58 14.37
CA MET A 1 26.85 -7.86 14.40
C MET A 1 27.06 -8.36 12.97
N VAL A 2 27.74 -7.59 12.12
CA VAL A 2 27.87 -7.84 10.66
C VAL A 2 29.31 -7.59 10.20
N SER A 3 30.29 -8.27 10.80
CA SER A 3 31.70 -8.18 10.36
C SER A 3 32.17 -9.40 9.54
N TYR A 4 31.28 -10.34 9.22
CA TYR A 4 31.64 -11.64 8.62
C TYR A 4 31.08 -11.89 7.21
N LEU A 5 30.27 -10.98 6.65
CA LEU A 5 29.73 -11.14 5.30
C LEU A 5 30.74 -10.62 4.27
N LYS A 6 31.41 -11.53 3.56
CA LYS A 6 32.22 -11.26 2.34
C LYS A 6 31.32 -10.93 1.14
N VAL A 7 30.30 -10.11 1.32
CA VAL A 7 29.58 -9.51 0.18
C VAL A 7 30.26 -8.18 -0.10
N VAL A 8 30.77 -8.01 -1.32
CA VAL A 8 31.38 -6.75 -1.73
C VAL A 8 30.25 -5.75 -1.96
N ILE A 9 29.94 -4.94 -0.95
CA ILE A 9 28.93 -3.89 -1.06
C ILE A 9 29.52 -2.73 -1.86
N SER A 10 28.85 -2.35 -2.95
CA SER A 10 29.20 -1.14 -3.70
C SER A 10 28.94 0.12 -2.85
N ILE A 11 29.94 0.98 -2.74
CA ILE A 11 29.83 2.28 -2.05
C ILE A 11 29.30 3.29 -3.07
N GLY A 12 27.99 3.27 -3.31
CA GLY A 12 27.30 4.30 -4.10
C GLY A 12 27.03 5.55 -3.26
N GLU A 13 26.95 6.71 -3.92
CA GLU A 13 26.57 7.99 -3.31
C GLU A 13 25.15 8.37 -3.74
N PHE A 14 24.31 8.77 -2.79
CA PHE A 14 23.02 9.37 -3.09
C PHE A 14 23.21 10.72 -3.77
N LYS A 15 22.56 10.89 -4.93
CA LYS A 15 22.61 12.15 -5.68
C LYS A 15 21.23 12.50 -6.23
N ILE A 16 20.71 13.62 -5.76
CA ILE A 16 19.44 14.17 -6.21
C ILE A 16 19.59 14.72 -7.63
N VAL A 17 18.65 14.36 -8.49
CA VAL A 17 18.41 14.96 -9.80
C VAL A 17 17.08 15.67 -9.73
N SER A 18 17.11 17.00 -9.66
CA SER A 18 15.89 17.82 -9.60
C SER A 18 16.19 19.25 -10.02
N ASP A 19 15.23 19.90 -10.68
CA ASP A 19 15.26 21.34 -10.95
C ASP A 19 14.94 22.17 -9.71
N TYR A 20 14.39 21.54 -8.67
CA TYR A 20 14.05 22.21 -7.42
C TYR A 20 15.30 22.51 -6.60
N LYS A 21 15.29 23.67 -5.94
CA LYS A 21 16.25 24.02 -4.88
C LYS A 21 15.50 24.18 -3.57
N PRO A 22 16.09 23.82 -2.41
CA PRO A 22 15.47 24.07 -1.12
C PRO A 22 15.06 25.53 -0.97
N ARG A 23 13.79 25.77 -0.62
CA ARG A 23 13.18 27.11 -0.49
C ARG A 23 12.38 27.23 0.80
N GLY A 24 12.05 28.45 1.20
CA GLY A 24 11.34 28.70 2.45
C GLY A 24 12.20 28.30 3.64
N ASP A 25 11.62 27.52 4.55
CA ASP A 25 12.29 26.97 5.73
C ASP A 25 12.92 25.58 5.49
N GLN A 26 12.79 25.01 4.28
CA GLN A 26 13.45 23.75 3.92
C GLN A 26 14.96 23.76 4.19
N PRO A 27 15.76 24.79 3.83
CA PRO A 27 17.21 24.78 4.08
C PRO A 27 17.54 24.65 5.57
N GLN A 28 16.83 25.37 6.43
CA GLN A 28 17.03 25.30 7.88
C GLN A 28 16.57 23.94 8.42
N ALA A 29 15.47 23.39 7.91
CA ALA A 29 14.96 22.09 8.32
C ALA A 29 15.94 20.95 7.98
N ILE A 30 16.44 20.95 6.74
CA ILE A 30 17.45 20.01 6.25
C ILE A 30 18.69 20.10 7.15
N GLN A 31 19.24 21.31 7.33
CA GLN A 31 20.45 21.51 8.12
C GLN A 31 20.30 20.98 9.55
N LYS A 32 19.23 21.39 10.26
CA LYS A 32 19.02 20.98 11.66
C LYS A 32 18.86 19.48 11.82
N LEU A 33 18.11 18.83 10.93
CA LEU A 33 17.85 17.39 11.00
C LEU A 33 19.08 16.56 10.61
N SER A 34 19.80 16.96 9.55
CA SER A 34 21.08 16.37 9.16
C SER A 34 22.13 16.50 10.26
N ASP A 35 22.26 17.68 10.87
CA ASP A 35 23.17 17.90 11.99
C ASP A 35 22.79 17.08 13.22
N GLY A 36 21.49 16.93 13.49
CA GLY A 36 20.99 16.03 14.53
C GLY A 36 21.37 14.57 14.26
N ILE A 37 21.31 14.12 13.00
CA ILE A 37 21.77 12.79 12.61
C ILE A 37 23.27 12.65 12.87
N ARG A 38 24.09 13.61 12.43
CA ARG A 38 25.55 13.61 12.63
C ARG A 38 25.95 13.66 14.11
N LYS A 39 25.15 14.30 14.96
CA LYS A 39 25.31 14.33 16.43
C LYS A 39 24.88 13.02 17.11
N GLY A 40 24.27 12.08 16.40
CA GLY A 40 23.80 10.82 16.94
C GLY A 40 22.44 10.90 17.63
N TYR A 41 21.59 11.90 17.32
CA TYR A 41 20.22 11.93 17.84
C TYR A 41 19.44 10.73 17.30
N LYS A 42 18.94 9.89 18.21
CA LYS A 42 18.14 8.71 17.87
C LYS A 42 16.74 9.09 17.36
N PHE A 43 16.10 10.09 17.98
CA PHE A 43 14.73 10.50 17.66
C PHE A 43 14.66 12.00 17.35
N GLN A 44 14.06 12.34 16.22
CA GLN A 44 13.81 13.71 15.78
C GLN A 44 12.46 13.81 15.10
N THR A 45 11.86 15.00 15.09
CA THR A 45 10.58 15.24 14.39
C THR A 45 10.72 16.39 13.40
N LEU A 46 10.30 16.15 12.16
CA LEU A 46 9.98 17.18 11.17
C LEU A 46 8.49 17.52 11.29
N LEU A 47 8.19 18.67 11.91
CA LEU A 47 6.85 19.23 11.98
C LEU A 47 6.58 20.00 10.68
N GLY A 48 6.23 19.25 9.63
CA GLY A 48 6.06 19.76 8.28
C GLY A 48 4.59 19.89 7.88
N VAL A 49 4.16 21.07 7.44
CA VAL A 49 2.77 21.28 6.99
C VAL A 49 2.52 20.67 5.61
N THR A 50 1.26 20.38 5.29
CA THR A 50 0.87 19.91 3.95
C THR A 50 1.28 20.91 2.88
N GLY A 51 1.94 20.41 1.83
CA GLY A 51 2.40 21.23 0.70
C GLY A 51 3.73 21.96 0.92
N SER A 52 4.42 21.77 2.05
CA SER A 52 5.75 22.36 2.28
C SER A 52 6.90 21.60 1.60
N GLY A 53 6.62 20.50 0.89
CA GLY A 53 7.63 19.68 0.20
C GLY A 53 8.41 18.75 1.14
N LYS A 54 7.73 18.09 2.08
CA LYS A 54 8.34 17.17 3.08
C LYS A 54 9.22 16.10 2.42
N THR A 55 8.76 15.46 1.34
CA THR A 55 9.55 14.45 0.61
C THR A 55 10.86 15.00 0.06
N PHE A 56 10.85 16.23 -0.48
CA PHE A 56 12.07 16.85 -0.98
C PHE A 56 13.05 17.19 0.15
N THR A 57 12.54 17.62 1.31
CA THR A 57 13.35 17.77 2.54
C THR A 57 13.97 16.43 2.95
N MET A 58 13.18 15.35 2.98
CA MET A 58 13.69 13.99 3.27
C MET A 58 14.80 13.59 2.30
N ALA A 59 14.59 13.78 0.99
CA ALA A 59 15.60 13.49 -0.03
C ALA A 59 16.91 14.26 0.21
N ASN A 60 16.85 15.56 0.51
CA ASN A 60 18.03 16.35 0.81
C ASN A 60 18.76 15.86 2.07
N ILE A 61 18.03 15.46 3.11
CA ILE A 61 18.63 14.86 4.32
C ILE A 61 19.33 13.55 3.96
N ILE A 62 18.71 12.68 3.16
CA ILE A 62 19.32 11.40 2.71
C ILE A 62 20.62 11.67 1.95
N GLN A 63 20.61 12.61 1.00
CA GLN A 63 21.82 13.03 0.28
C GLN A 63 22.89 13.62 1.21
N GLU A 64 22.50 14.34 2.26
CA GLU A 64 23.46 14.96 3.18
C GLU A 64 24.11 13.99 4.17
N VAL A 65 23.43 12.90 4.51
CA VAL A 65 23.91 11.93 5.52
C VAL A 65 24.42 10.63 4.92
N GLN A 66 24.09 10.34 3.66
CA GLN A 66 24.61 9.21 2.88
C GLN A 66 24.39 7.85 3.57
N LYS A 67 23.18 7.62 4.09
CA LYS A 67 22.79 6.38 4.80
C LYS A 67 21.71 5.61 4.03
N PRO A 68 21.79 4.27 3.97
CA PRO A 68 20.67 3.44 3.54
C PRO A 68 19.44 3.82 4.35
N THR A 69 18.31 4.01 3.68
CA THR A 69 17.14 4.64 4.31
C THR A 69 15.89 3.78 4.15
N LEU A 70 15.17 3.58 5.25
CA LEU A 70 13.83 3.00 5.27
C LEU A 70 12.79 4.10 5.46
N VAL A 71 11.84 4.23 4.55
CA VAL A 71 10.70 5.15 4.66
C VAL A 71 9.43 4.34 4.89
N ILE A 72 8.79 4.51 6.04
CA ILE A 72 7.57 3.78 6.39
C ILE A 72 6.35 4.67 6.19
N ALA A 73 5.37 4.19 5.41
CA ALA A 73 4.07 4.82 5.20
C ALA A 73 2.93 3.92 5.68
N HIS A 74 1.83 4.51 6.16
CA HIS A 74 0.72 3.76 6.75
C HIS A 74 -0.21 3.09 5.73
N ASN A 75 -0.11 3.43 4.44
CA ASN A 75 -0.96 2.85 3.38
C ASN A 75 -0.18 2.66 2.06
N LYS A 76 -0.67 1.75 1.20
CA LYS A 76 -0.02 1.39 -0.08
C LYS A 76 0.01 2.56 -1.08
N THR A 77 -1.04 3.38 -1.14
CA THR A 77 -1.12 4.52 -2.09
C THR A 77 -0.04 5.57 -1.81
N LEU A 78 0.12 5.97 -0.56
CA LEU A 78 1.15 6.92 -0.12
C LEU A 78 2.54 6.32 -0.27
N ALA A 79 2.72 5.04 0.03
CA ALA A 79 3.98 4.34 -0.20
C ALA A 79 4.36 4.36 -1.69
N ALA A 80 3.41 4.09 -2.60
CA ALA A 80 3.65 4.15 -4.04
C ALA A 80 3.99 5.58 -4.51
N GLN A 81 3.27 6.58 -4.01
CA GLN A 81 3.56 7.98 -4.31
C GLN A 81 4.97 8.38 -3.87
N LEU A 82 5.34 8.09 -2.63
CA LEU A 82 6.68 8.38 -2.10
C LEU A 82 7.76 7.64 -2.91
N CYS A 83 7.52 6.37 -3.25
CA CYS A 83 8.45 5.59 -4.07
C CYS A 83 8.66 6.24 -5.45
N SER A 84 7.59 6.69 -6.11
CA SER A 84 7.69 7.41 -7.38
C SER A 84 8.47 8.72 -7.24
N GLU A 85 8.14 9.54 -6.23
CA GLU A 85 8.86 10.79 -5.95
C GLU A 85 10.35 10.55 -5.67
N PHE A 86 10.69 9.52 -4.88
CA PHE A 86 12.08 9.17 -4.63
C PHE A 86 12.80 8.64 -5.87
N ARG A 87 12.14 7.89 -6.76
CA ARG A 87 12.72 7.44 -8.04
C ARG A 87 13.04 8.61 -8.96
N GLU A 88 12.18 9.62 -9.01
CA GLU A 88 12.43 10.86 -9.74
C GLU A 88 13.62 11.62 -9.14
N PHE A 89 13.70 11.73 -7.82
CA PHE A 89 14.83 12.40 -7.16
C PHE A 89 16.13 11.62 -7.28
N PHE A 90 16.11 10.29 -7.23
CA PHE A 90 17.31 9.46 -7.21
C PHE A 90 17.33 8.42 -8.35
N PRO A 91 17.33 8.85 -9.62
CA PRO A 91 17.21 7.93 -10.76
C PRO A 91 18.43 7.01 -10.95
N ASN A 92 19.55 7.32 -10.30
CA ASN A 92 20.79 6.55 -10.37
C ASN A 92 21.04 5.68 -9.11
N ASN A 93 20.19 5.80 -8.08
CA ASN A 93 20.30 5.03 -6.84
C ASN A 93 19.23 3.93 -6.79
N ALA A 94 19.34 2.99 -5.86
CA ALA A 94 18.33 1.94 -5.70
C ALA A 94 17.16 2.47 -4.87
N VAL A 95 16.04 2.77 -5.54
CA VAL A 95 14.78 3.16 -4.89
C VAL A 95 13.77 2.04 -5.03
N GLU A 96 13.58 1.34 -3.92
CA GLU A 96 12.91 0.05 -3.83
C GLU A 96 11.56 0.18 -3.11
N TYR A 97 10.67 -0.77 -3.40
CA TYR A 97 9.30 -0.78 -2.91
C TYR A 97 9.01 -2.07 -2.14
N PHE A 98 8.56 -1.94 -0.88
CA PHE A 98 8.34 -3.09 -0.01
C PHE A 98 6.98 -3.03 0.71
N VAL A 99 5.95 -3.60 0.09
CA VAL A 99 4.61 -3.73 0.67
C VAL A 99 4.16 -5.18 0.68
N SER A 100 2.97 -5.45 1.24
CA SER A 100 2.36 -6.77 1.11
C SER A 100 2.16 -7.10 -0.38
N TYR A 101 2.73 -8.22 -0.80
CA TYR A 101 2.56 -8.78 -2.14
C TYR A 101 1.21 -9.45 -2.38
N TYR A 102 0.28 -9.34 -1.45
CA TYR A 102 -1.07 -9.87 -1.64
C TYR A 102 -1.95 -8.77 -2.25
N ASP A 103 -2.57 -9.06 -3.39
CA ASP A 103 -3.67 -8.27 -3.96
C ASP A 103 -4.90 -8.47 -3.10
N TYR A 104 -5.21 -9.74 -2.84
CA TYR A 104 -6.23 -10.18 -1.90
C TYR A 104 -5.61 -11.06 -0.83
N TYR A 105 -5.99 -10.84 0.43
CA TYR A 105 -5.53 -11.67 1.54
C TYR A 105 -6.64 -11.89 2.57
N GLN A 106 -7.09 -13.13 2.66
CA GLN A 106 -7.91 -13.62 3.75
C GLN A 106 -7.02 -14.44 4.69
N PRO A 107 -6.79 -13.96 5.93
CA PRO A 107 -5.97 -14.71 6.87
C PRO A 107 -6.71 -15.95 7.35
N GLU A 108 -5.94 -17.00 7.65
CA GLU A 108 -6.44 -18.17 8.38
C GLU A 108 -7.10 -17.70 9.71
N ALA A 109 -8.33 -18.12 9.97
CA ALA A 109 -9.05 -17.76 11.18
C ALA A 109 -10.03 -18.87 11.59
N TYR A 110 -10.42 -18.86 12.86
CA TYR A 110 -11.45 -19.74 13.37
C TYR A 110 -12.43 -18.91 14.20
N ILE A 111 -13.73 -19.03 13.90
CA ILE A 111 -14.81 -18.31 14.59
C ILE A 111 -15.55 -19.32 15.48
N PRO A 112 -15.27 -19.36 16.80
CA PRO A 112 -15.86 -20.37 17.69
C PRO A 112 -17.38 -20.31 17.78
N GLN A 113 -17.98 -19.12 17.64
CA GLN A 113 -19.43 -18.93 17.76
C GLN A 113 -20.21 -19.67 16.65
N THR A 114 -19.61 -19.83 15.47
CA THR A 114 -20.24 -20.45 14.30
C THR A 114 -19.55 -21.75 13.88
N ASP A 115 -18.57 -22.24 14.67
CA ASP A 115 -17.70 -23.38 14.34
C ASP A 115 -17.17 -23.32 12.90
N THR A 116 -16.79 -22.12 12.46
CA THR A 116 -16.38 -21.87 11.07
C THR A 116 -14.88 -21.70 11.01
N TYR A 117 -14.22 -22.63 10.32
CA TYR A 117 -12.84 -22.48 9.91
C TYR A 117 -12.77 -21.73 8.59
N ILE A 118 -11.95 -20.68 8.58
CA ILE A 118 -11.66 -19.87 7.42
C ILE A 118 -10.26 -20.26 6.94
N GLU A 119 -10.20 -20.89 5.77
CA GLU A 119 -8.93 -21.20 5.12
C GLU A 119 -8.20 -19.92 4.72
N LYS A 120 -6.86 -20.01 4.69
CA LYS A 120 -6.04 -18.95 4.12
C LYS A 120 -6.28 -18.94 2.62
N ASP A 121 -6.82 -17.84 2.12
CA ASP A 121 -6.95 -17.59 0.68
C ASP A 121 -6.23 -16.29 0.34
N ALA A 122 -5.42 -16.33 -0.72
CA ALA A 122 -4.60 -15.20 -1.08
C ALA A 122 -4.20 -15.23 -2.55
N ALA A 123 -4.27 -14.06 -3.19
CA ALA A 123 -3.73 -13.82 -4.52
C ALA A 123 -2.41 -13.06 -4.39
N ILE A 124 -1.31 -13.66 -4.85
CA ILE A 124 0.01 -13.03 -4.84
C ILE A 124 0.17 -12.20 -6.12
N ASN A 125 0.49 -10.93 -5.94
CA ASN A 125 0.92 -10.03 -6.99
C ASN A 125 2.39 -10.31 -7.35
N ASP A 126 2.60 -10.84 -8.55
CA ASP A 126 3.91 -11.20 -9.06
C ASP A 126 4.87 -10.01 -9.13
N GLU A 127 4.36 -8.82 -9.45
CA GLU A 127 5.16 -7.60 -9.56
C GLU A 127 5.62 -7.10 -8.19
N ILE A 128 4.73 -7.08 -7.19
CA ILE A 128 5.10 -6.67 -5.83
C ILE A 128 6.09 -7.66 -5.23
N ASP A 129 5.91 -8.97 -5.44
CA ASP A 129 6.85 -9.98 -4.97
C ASP A 129 8.26 -9.78 -5.57
N LYS A 130 8.34 -9.53 -6.89
CA LYS A 130 9.59 -9.11 -7.55
C LYS A 130 10.19 -7.87 -6.88
N LEU A 131 9.40 -6.83 -6.63
CA LEU A 131 9.88 -5.59 -5.98
C LEU A 131 10.38 -5.84 -4.54
N ARG A 132 9.78 -6.78 -3.80
CA ARG A 132 10.27 -7.19 -2.48
C ARG A 132 11.62 -7.90 -2.57
N HIS A 133 11.80 -8.77 -3.57
CA HIS A 133 13.09 -9.41 -3.85
C HIS A 133 14.15 -8.39 -4.26
N SER A 134 13.79 -7.41 -5.09
CA SER A 134 14.65 -6.27 -5.45
C SER A 134 15.10 -5.50 -4.21
N ALA A 135 14.16 -5.16 -3.32
CA ALA A 135 14.43 -4.45 -2.07
C ALA A 135 15.43 -5.18 -1.16
N THR A 136 15.24 -6.49 -0.92
CA THR A 136 16.12 -7.25 -0.04
C THR A 136 17.49 -7.54 -0.66
N SER A 137 17.56 -7.78 -1.97
CA SER A 137 18.83 -8.01 -2.67
C SER A 137 19.67 -6.74 -2.75
N ALA A 138 19.05 -5.58 -3.04
CA ALA A 138 19.72 -4.29 -3.11
C ALA A 138 20.51 -3.96 -1.82
N LEU A 139 19.97 -4.28 -0.64
CA LEU A 139 20.64 -4.07 0.66
C LEU A 139 21.95 -4.86 0.82
N PHE A 140 22.11 -5.97 0.12
CA PHE A 140 23.35 -6.75 0.12
C PHE A 140 24.29 -6.37 -1.02
N GLU A 141 23.80 -5.73 -2.09
CA GLU A 141 24.62 -5.35 -3.25
C GLU A 141 25.24 -3.95 -3.13
N ARG A 142 24.50 -2.99 -2.55
CA ARG A 142 24.88 -1.57 -2.56
C ARG A 142 24.39 -0.84 -1.31
N ARG A 143 25.03 0.30 -1.01
CA ARG A 143 24.71 1.11 0.18
C ARG A 143 23.72 2.24 -0.09
N ASP A 144 23.65 2.72 -1.33
CA ASP A 144 22.76 3.79 -1.75
C ASP A 144 21.36 3.27 -2.08
N VAL A 145 20.70 2.71 -1.05
CA VAL A 145 19.37 2.12 -1.10
C VAL A 145 18.37 2.94 -0.28
N ILE A 146 17.25 3.31 -0.91
CA ILE A 146 16.05 3.83 -0.24
C ILE A 146 14.95 2.79 -0.43
N ILE A 147 14.39 2.28 0.66
CA ILE A 147 13.23 1.40 0.60
C ILE A 147 12.01 2.14 1.12
N VAL A 148 10.99 2.29 0.29
CA VAL A 148 9.68 2.77 0.73
C VAL A 148 8.80 1.57 1.05
N ALA A 149 8.34 1.48 2.29
CA ALA A 149 7.65 0.32 2.81
C ALA A 149 6.33 0.67 3.50
N SER A 150 5.41 -0.29 3.51
CA SER A 150 4.30 -0.28 4.47
C SER A 150 4.71 -0.93 5.80
N VAL A 151 3.77 -1.12 6.72
CA VAL A 151 3.98 -1.97 7.92
C VAL A 151 4.39 -3.42 7.58
N SER A 152 4.42 -3.83 6.31
CA SER A 152 5.04 -5.10 5.92
C SER A 152 6.51 -5.20 6.34
N CYS A 153 7.23 -4.08 6.52
CA CYS A 153 8.62 -4.08 6.97
C CYS A 153 8.83 -4.64 8.39
N ILE A 154 7.79 -4.71 9.23
CA ILE A 154 7.84 -5.29 10.59
C ILE A 154 7.34 -6.74 10.65
N TYR A 155 6.99 -7.34 9.52
CA TYR A 155 6.56 -8.73 9.44
C TYR A 155 7.75 -9.66 9.19
N GLY A 156 7.58 -10.93 9.60
CA GLY A 156 8.61 -11.95 9.51
C GLY A 156 9.12 -12.19 8.09
N LEU A 157 10.44 -12.16 7.92
CA LEU A 157 11.19 -12.67 6.78
C LEU A 157 12.11 -13.80 7.25
N GLY A 158 12.72 -14.55 6.32
CA GLY A 158 13.79 -15.48 6.69
C GLY A 158 15.02 -14.74 7.21
N ASP A 159 15.91 -15.51 7.84
CA ASP A 159 17.15 -15.01 8.43
C ASP A 159 18.01 -14.32 7.35
N PRO A 160 18.37 -13.03 7.51
CA PRO A 160 19.19 -12.31 6.54
C PRO A 160 20.56 -12.96 6.33
N ILE A 161 21.13 -13.61 7.36
CA ILE A 161 22.40 -14.31 7.26
C ILE A 161 22.26 -15.55 6.38
N ASP A 162 21.18 -16.31 6.55
CA ASP A 162 20.89 -17.46 5.67
C ASP A 162 20.65 -17.00 4.24
N TYR A 163 19.82 -15.97 4.07
CA TYR A 163 19.51 -15.39 2.76
C TYR A 163 20.80 -14.99 2.01
N ALA A 164 21.69 -14.26 2.70
CA ALA A 164 22.97 -13.85 2.14
C ALA A 164 23.91 -15.04 1.86
N ASN A 165 24.03 -15.99 2.79
CA ASN A 165 24.89 -17.18 2.64
C ASN A 165 24.40 -18.16 1.57
N MET A 166 23.10 -18.16 1.28
CA MET A 166 22.51 -19.00 0.23
C MET A 166 22.80 -18.45 -1.17
N THR A 167 23.03 -17.15 -1.31
CA THR A 167 23.38 -16.49 -2.59
C THR A 167 24.43 -17.25 -3.39
N LEU A 168 24.12 -17.50 -4.67
CA LEU A 168 25.05 -18.08 -5.63
C LEU A 168 25.87 -16.96 -6.28
N SER A 169 27.12 -16.83 -5.88
CA SER A 169 28.07 -15.89 -6.48
C SER A 169 28.89 -16.57 -7.58
N LEU A 170 28.96 -15.96 -8.76
CA LEU A 170 29.72 -16.43 -9.92
C LEU A 170 30.58 -15.31 -10.53
N ARG A 171 31.76 -15.66 -11.04
CA ARG A 171 32.70 -14.75 -11.72
C ARG A 171 33.32 -15.48 -12.92
N PRO A 172 33.62 -14.79 -14.04
CA PRO A 172 34.48 -15.34 -15.08
C PRO A 172 35.80 -15.87 -14.49
N GLY A 173 36.26 -17.04 -14.96
CA GLY A 173 37.43 -17.77 -14.46
C GLY A 173 37.18 -18.63 -13.22
N MET A 174 35.95 -18.67 -12.68
CA MET A 174 35.63 -19.52 -11.53
C MET A 174 35.49 -20.98 -11.97
N ILE A 175 36.22 -21.89 -11.32
CA ILE A 175 36.05 -23.34 -11.49
C ILE A 175 34.84 -23.79 -10.68
N LYS A 176 33.74 -24.11 -11.37
CA LYS A 176 32.52 -24.66 -10.81
C LYS A 176 31.77 -25.43 -11.89
N SER A 177 31.48 -26.70 -11.63
CA SER A 177 30.85 -27.55 -12.64
C SER A 177 29.40 -27.13 -12.90
N ARG A 178 28.89 -27.48 -14.08
CA ARG A 178 27.49 -27.24 -14.44
C ARG A 178 26.55 -27.82 -13.39
N GLU A 179 26.75 -29.07 -12.98
CA GLU A 179 25.91 -29.77 -12.01
C GLU A 179 25.90 -29.09 -10.63
N GLU A 180 27.04 -28.56 -10.20
CA GLU A 180 27.13 -27.79 -8.95
C GLU A 180 26.34 -26.49 -9.01
N ILE A 181 26.36 -25.79 -10.15
CA ILE A 181 25.56 -24.58 -10.36
C ILE A 181 24.06 -24.91 -10.34
N LEU A 182 23.63 -25.94 -11.09
CA LEU A 182 22.22 -26.33 -11.16
C LEU A 182 21.69 -26.79 -9.79
N LYS A 183 22.45 -27.62 -9.08
CA LYS A 183 22.08 -28.06 -7.72
C LYS A 183 21.93 -26.86 -6.79
N ARG A 184 22.84 -25.90 -6.86
CA ARG A 184 22.77 -24.70 -6.03
C ARG A 184 21.56 -23.82 -6.36
N LEU A 185 21.19 -23.69 -7.64
CA LEU A 185 19.98 -22.97 -8.05
C LEU A 185 18.71 -23.61 -7.47
N VAL A 186 18.62 -24.94 -7.49
CA VAL A 186 17.51 -25.68 -6.87
C VAL A 186 17.50 -25.49 -5.34
N ASP A 187 18.66 -25.56 -4.68
CA ASP A 187 18.76 -25.35 -3.23
C ASP A 187 18.25 -23.96 -2.80
N ILE A 188 18.41 -22.95 -3.66
CA ILE A 188 17.93 -21.58 -3.44
C ILE A 188 16.55 -21.30 -4.06
N GLN A 189 15.77 -22.37 -4.30
CA GLN A 189 14.36 -22.37 -4.71
C GLN A 189 14.08 -21.95 -6.15
N TYR A 190 15.04 -22.08 -7.07
CA TYR A 190 14.75 -21.90 -8.50
C TYR A 190 14.25 -23.21 -9.11
N GLU A 191 13.28 -23.09 -10.01
CA GLU A 191 12.74 -24.21 -10.78
C GLU A 191 13.43 -24.33 -12.14
N ARG A 192 13.77 -25.55 -12.56
CA ARG A 192 14.23 -25.79 -13.93
C ARG A 192 13.03 -25.77 -14.87
N ASN A 193 13.02 -24.86 -15.84
CA ASN A 193 11.95 -24.80 -16.84
C ASN A 193 12.48 -24.33 -18.20
N ASP A 194 12.71 -25.29 -19.09
CA ASP A 194 13.28 -25.05 -20.41
C ASP A 194 12.25 -24.46 -21.42
N ILE A 195 10.95 -24.60 -21.13
CA ILE A 195 9.84 -24.17 -22.01
C ILE A 195 9.33 -22.79 -21.61
N ASN A 196 8.88 -22.65 -20.35
CA ASN A 196 8.30 -21.42 -19.83
C ASN A 196 9.30 -20.70 -18.92
N PHE A 197 10.11 -19.84 -19.53
CA PHE A 197 11.21 -19.13 -18.85
C PHE A 197 10.70 -17.82 -18.21
N THR A 198 10.30 -17.92 -16.95
CA THR A 198 9.81 -16.81 -16.10
C THR A 198 10.73 -16.60 -14.90
N ARG A 199 10.52 -15.54 -14.12
CA ARG A 199 11.31 -15.25 -12.90
C ARG A 199 11.31 -16.43 -11.93
N GLY A 200 12.42 -16.58 -11.18
CA GLY A 200 12.61 -17.69 -10.25
C GLY A 200 12.88 -19.03 -10.95
N LYS A 201 13.21 -19.01 -12.25
CA LYS A 201 13.48 -20.22 -13.03
C LYS A 201 14.84 -20.16 -13.73
N PHE A 202 15.34 -21.33 -14.11
CA PHE A 202 16.52 -21.45 -14.96
C PHE A 202 16.30 -22.47 -16.08
N ARG A 203 17.04 -22.31 -17.17
CA ARG A 203 17.06 -23.24 -18.31
C ARG A 203 18.49 -23.55 -18.74
N VAL A 204 18.68 -24.68 -19.41
CA VAL A 204 20.00 -25.17 -19.81
C VAL A 204 20.02 -25.52 -21.29
N ARG A 205 20.99 -24.96 -22.03
CA ARG A 205 21.23 -25.22 -23.45
C ARG A 205 22.70 -25.54 -23.68
N GLY A 206 23.06 -26.83 -23.67
CA GLY A 206 24.46 -27.25 -23.74
C GLY A 206 25.24 -26.76 -22.53
N ASP A 207 26.25 -25.93 -22.78
CA ASP A 207 27.13 -25.33 -21.76
C ASP A 207 26.66 -23.94 -21.30
N VAL A 208 25.47 -23.53 -21.75
CA VAL A 208 24.85 -22.25 -21.37
C VAL A 208 23.75 -22.50 -20.35
N ILE A 209 23.86 -21.84 -19.21
CA ILE A 209 22.81 -21.77 -18.18
C ILE A 209 22.23 -20.36 -18.22
N GLU A 210 20.92 -20.25 -18.41
CA GLU A 210 20.23 -18.97 -18.27
C GLU A 210 19.37 -19.00 -17.02
N VAL A 211 19.55 -18.02 -16.14
CA VAL A 211 18.84 -17.88 -14.87
C VAL A 211 18.04 -16.59 -14.93
N PHE A 212 16.76 -16.66 -14.61
CA PHE A 212 15.89 -15.49 -14.49
C PHE A 212 15.75 -15.11 -13.02
N PRO A 213 16.49 -14.10 -12.50
CA PRO A 213 16.48 -13.74 -11.09
C PRO A 213 15.07 -13.37 -10.59
N ALA A 214 14.74 -13.74 -9.36
CA ALA A 214 13.43 -13.44 -8.75
C ALA A 214 13.15 -11.93 -8.59
N SER A 215 14.21 -11.10 -8.56
CA SER A 215 14.15 -9.63 -8.48
C SER A 215 14.06 -8.93 -9.83
N SER A 216 14.18 -9.65 -10.95
CA SER A 216 14.23 -9.06 -12.29
C SER A 216 12.88 -9.15 -13.02
N ALA A 217 12.61 -8.21 -13.93
CA ALA A 217 11.39 -8.17 -14.74
C ALA A 217 11.61 -8.62 -16.19
N ASP A 218 12.73 -8.21 -16.78
CA ASP A 218 13.02 -8.28 -18.21
C ASP A 218 14.43 -8.79 -18.52
N ARG A 219 15.27 -8.98 -17.50
CA ARG A 219 16.67 -9.39 -17.65
C ARG A 219 16.92 -10.76 -17.04
N ALA A 220 17.63 -11.61 -17.78
CA ALA A 220 18.19 -12.85 -17.27
C ALA A 220 19.71 -12.81 -17.30
N ILE A 221 20.31 -13.67 -16.48
CA ILE A 221 21.75 -13.88 -16.42
C ILE A 221 22.07 -15.12 -17.25
N ARG A 222 22.83 -14.93 -18.32
CA ARG A 222 23.40 -16.02 -19.13
C ARG A 222 24.82 -16.30 -18.63
N ILE A 223 25.04 -17.54 -18.22
CA ILE A 223 26.31 -18.08 -17.73
C ILE A 223 26.78 -19.08 -18.78
N GLU A 224 27.89 -18.81 -19.42
CA GLU A 224 28.51 -19.67 -20.41
C GLU A 224 29.70 -20.39 -19.77
N LEU A 225 29.73 -21.72 -19.88
CA LEU A 225 30.77 -22.57 -19.31
C LEU A 225 31.70 -23.11 -20.40
N PHE A 226 32.97 -23.32 -20.05
CA PHE A 226 33.92 -24.11 -20.84
C PHE A 226 34.43 -25.26 -19.96
N GLY A 227 33.82 -26.44 -20.12
CA GLY A 227 34.01 -27.54 -19.15
C GLY A 227 33.47 -27.16 -17.78
N ASP A 228 34.34 -27.12 -16.77
CA ASP A 228 34.01 -26.72 -15.40
C ASP A 228 34.40 -25.28 -15.07
N GLU A 229 34.79 -24.47 -16.05
CA GLU A 229 35.14 -23.06 -15.86
C GLU A 229 34.01 -22.15 -16.35
N VAL A 230 33.67 -21.13 -15.56
CA VAL A 230 32.79 -20.04 -16.00
C VAL A 230 33.57 -19.14 -16.96
N ASP A 231 33.31 -19.26 -18.26
CA ASP A 231 33.99 -18.48 -19.30
C ASP A 231 33.46 -17.05 -19.35
N ARG A 232 32.13 -16.90 -19.47
CA ARG A 232 31.50 -15.60 -19.66
C ARG A 232 30.17 -15.48 -18.92
N ILE A 233 29.90 -14.29 -18.38
CA ILE A 233 28.61 -13.93 -17.79
C ILE A 233 28.08 -12.69 -18.50
N SER A 234 26.83 -12.76 -18.97
CA SER A 234 26.15 -11.66 -19.65
C SER A 234 24.73 -11.48 -19.14
N GLU A 235 24.28 -10.22 -19.08
CA GLU A 235 22.86 -9.90 -18.97
C GLU A 235 22.21 -9.95 -20.36
N ILE A 236 21.04 -10.58 -20.42
CA ILE A 236 20.26 -10.73 -21.64
C ILE A 236 18.83 -10.25 -21.42
N ASP A 237 18.22 -9.72 -22.48
CA ASP A 237 16.79 -9.47 -22.53
C ASP A 237 16.04 -10.82 -22.64
N VAL A 238 15.06 -11.05 -21.78
CA VAL A 238 14.38 -12.36 -21.70
C VAL A 238 13.48 -12.67 -22.89
N LEU A 239 13.02 -11.64 -23.61
CA LEU A 239 12.11 -11.76 -24.76
C LEU A 239 12.89 -11.98 -26.06
N THR A 240 13.89 -11.15 -26.30
CA THR A 240 14.67 -11.14 -27.55
C THR A 240 15.90 -12.04 -27.48
N GLY A 241 16.44 -12.26 -26.27
CA GLY A 241 17.71 -12.97 -26.05
C GLY A 241 18.96 -12.14 -26.37
N GLU A 242 18.79 -10.84 -26.70
CA GLU A 242 19.90 -9.93 -26.98
C GLU A 242 20.76 -9.70 -25.74
N ILE A 243 22.07 -9.57 -25.96
CA ILE A 243 23.03 -9.30 -24.88
C ILE A 243 23.00 -7.81 -24.58
N ILE A 244 22.62 -7.46 -23.36
CA ILE A 244 22.56 -6.08 -22.85
C ILE A 244 23.95 -5.64 -22.39
N GLY A 245 24.70 -6.53 -21.75
CA GLY A 245 26.03 -6.22 -21.23
C GLY A 245 26.74 -7.41 -20.61
N LEU A 246 28.06 -7.28 -20.46
CA LEU A 246 28.91 -8.27 -19.80
C LEU A 246 29.05 -7.98 -18.31
N ARG A 247 29.15 -9.03 -17.50
CA ARG A 247 29.31 -8.95 -16.04
C ARG A 247 30.60 -9.66 -15.60
N ASN A 248 31.40 -8.98 -14.79
CA ASN A 248 32.61 -9.56 -14.18
C ASN A 248 32.30 -10.33 -12.88
N HIS A 249 31.08 -10.18 -12.36
CA HIS A 249 30.58 -10.84 -11.16
C HIS A 249 29.06 -10.77 -11.16
N VAL A 250 28.40 -11.81 -10.65
CA VAL A 250 26.96 -11.82 -10.42
C VAL A 250 26.63 -12.53 -9.10
N SER A 251 25.62 -12.02 -8.42
CA SER A 251 25.01 -12.62 -7.23
C SER A 251 23.58 -13.04 -7.55
N ILE A 252 23.30 -14.33 -7.51
CA ILE A 252 21.95 -14.88 -7.69
C ILE A 252 21.39 -15.18 -6.31
N PHE A 253 20.49 -14.32 -5.83
CA PHE A 253 19.83 -14.46 -4.54
C PHE A 253 18.73 -15.53 -4.56
N PRO A 254 18.34 -16.09 -3.39
CA PRO A 254 17.24 -17.04 -3.31
C PRO A 254 15.92 -16.52 -3.88
N ALA A 255 15.17 -17.41 -4.53
CA ALA A 255 13.85 -17.12 -5.11
C ALA A 255 12.72 -17.13 -4.07
N SER A 256 13.04 -17.32 -2.79
CA SER A 256 12.11 -17.20 -1.67
C SER A 256 12.80 -16.59 -0.45
N HIS A 257 12.12 -15.69 0.26
CA HIS A 257 12.63 -15.12 1.52
C HIS A 257 12.70 -16.13 2.67
N TYR A 258 12.07 -17.31 2.55
CA TYR A 258 12.14 -18.37 3.58
C TYR A 258 13.00 -19.56 3.16
N ALA A 259 13.79 -19.41 2.09
CA ALA A 259 14.73 -20.44 1.68
C ALA A 259 15.70 -20.76 2.84
N THR A 260 15.83 -22.05 3.16
CA THR A 260 16.72 -22.52 4.22
C THR A 260 17.38 -23.85 3.82
N SER A 261 18.44 -24.23 4.55
CA SER A 261 19.18 -25.47 4.27
C SER A 261 18.44 -26.72 4.74
N LYS A 262 18.65 -27.86 4.05
CA LYS A 262 18.10 -29.16 4.46
C LYS A 262 18.46 -29.56 5.90
N GLU A 263 19.66 -29.23 6.35
CA GLU A 263 20.09 -29.48 7.73
C GLU A 263 19.23 -28.72 8.75
N LYS A 264 18.91 -27.45 8.47
CA LYS A 264 18.00 -26.66 9.33
C LYS A 264 16.58 -27.21 9.30
N ILE A 265 16.09 -27.64 8.13
CA ILE A 265 14.76 -28.27 8.01
C ILE A 265 14.66 -29.53 8.88
N ASN A 266 15.67 -30.41 8.81
CA ASN A 266 15.68 -31.64 9.61
C ASN A 266 15.68 -31.35 11.12
N ARG A 267 16.50 -30.39 11.57
CA ARG A 267 16.47 -29.95 12.98
C ARG A 267 15.13 -29.34 13.37
N ALA A 268 14.53 -28.54 12.50
CA ALA A 268 13.23 -27.93 12.74
C ALA A 268 12.11 -28.97 12.86
N ILE A 269 12.15 -30.02 12.04
CA ILE A 269 11.20 -31.14 12.13
C ILE A 269 11.27 -31.81 13.51
N GLU A 270 12.48 -32.11 13.99
CA GLU A 270 12.66 -32.72 15.32
C GLU A 270 12.06 -31.84 16.43
N SER A 271 12.27 -30.52 16.36
CA SER A 271 11.71 -29.58 17.34
C SER A 271 10.19 -29.40 17.21
N ILE A 272 9.63 -29.47 15.99
CA ILE A 272 8.19 -29.45 15.73
C ILE A 272 7.52 -30.70 16.30
N GLU A 273 8.10 -31.88 16.05
CA GLU A 273 7.60 -33.17 16.56
C GLU A 273 7.61 -33.18 18.11
N ALA A 274 8.64 -32.61 18.74
CA ALA A 274 8.73 -32.46 20.18
C ALA A 274 7.64 -31.55 20.75
N GLU A 275 7.44 -30.36 20.17
CA GLU A 275 6.39 -29.42 20.59
C GLU A 275 4.98 -30.02 20.38
N LEU A 276 4.77 -30.71 19.26
CA LEU A 276 3.51 -31.39 18.97
C LEU A 276 3.20 -32.41 20.07
N LYS A 277 4.17 -33.25 20.44
CA LYS A 277 3.98 -34.27 21.48
C LYS A 277 3.59 -33.66 22.83
N GLU A 278 4.23 -32.57 23.22
CA GLU A 278 3.90 -31.84 24.46
C GLU A 278 2.49 -31.26 24.39
N ARG A 279 2.15 -30.56 23.30
CA ARG A 279 0.84 -29.92 23.12
C ARG A 279 -0.30 -30.92 23.05
N LEU A 280 -0.11 -32.08 22.43
CA LEU A 280 -1.11 -33.14 22.38
C LEU A 280 -1.41 -33.68 23.79
N LYS A 281 -0.37 -33.94 24.59
CA LYS A 281 -0.53 -34.39 25.98
C LYS A 281 -1.31 -33.38 26.82
N GLU A 282 -1.03 -32.09 26.64
CA GLU A 282 -1.75 -31.01 27.31
C GLU A 282 -3.25 -31.01 26.92
N LEU A 283 -3.57 -31.00 25.63
CA LEU A 283 -4.95 -30.99 25.13
C LEU A 283 -5.73 -32.25 25.57
N GLU A 284 -5.13 -33.43 25.48
CA GLU A 284 -5.74 -34.69 25.91
C GLU A 284 -6.02 -34.69 27.42
N SER A 285 -5.10 -34.15 28.24
CA SER A 285 -5.30 -34.04 29.70
C SER A 285 -6.43 -33.09 30.10
N GLN A 286 -6.77 -32.13 29.22
CA GLN A 286 -7.88 -31.19 29.39
C GLN A 286 -9.21 -31.73 28.80
N GLY A 287 -9.21 -32.95 28.23
CA GLY A 287 -10.37 -33.51 27.53
C GLY A 287 -10.65 -32.91 26.15
N LYS A 288 -9.72 -32.11 25.61
CA LYS A 288 -9.81 -31.46 24.27
C LYS A 288 -9.37 -32.42 23.16
N LEU A 289 -10.11 -33.52 23.01
CA LEU A 289 -9.74 -34.63 22.11
C LEU A 289 -9.86 -34.27 20.62
N VAL A 290 -10.84 -33.44 20.26
CA VAL A 290 -11.06 -33.01 18.87
C VAL A 290 -9.94 -32.07 18.42
N GLU A 291 -9.55 -31.13 19.27
CA GLU A 291 -8.44 -30.21 19.06
C GLU A 291 -7.12 -30.97 18.94
N ALA A 292 -6.88 -31.96 19.80
CA ALA A 292 -5.69 -32.82 19.74
C ALA A 292 -5.63 -33.60 18.42
N GLN A 293 -6.73 -34.24 18.01
CA GLN A 293 -6.78 -34.99 16.76
C GLN A 293 -6.54 -34.08 15.55
N ARG A 294 -7.18 -32.91 15.51
CA ARG A 294 -7.02 -31.89 14.47
C ARG A 294 -5.58 -31.42 14.36
N LEU A 295 -4.97 -31.05 15.49
CA LEU A 295 -3.60 -30.55 15.54
C LEU A 295 -2.61 -31.60 15.04
N LYS A 296 -2.79 -32.86 15.47
CA LYS A 296 -1.95 -33.98 15.05
C LYS A 296 -2.01 -34.21 13.54
N GLN A 297 -3.21 -34.28 12.97
CA GLN A 297 -3.37 -34.54 11.54
C GLN A 297 -2.69 -33.46 10.69
N ARG A 298 -2.96 -32.18 10.99
CA ARG A 298 -2.39 -31.06 10.23
C ARG A 298 -0.87 -30.99 10.36
N THR A 299 -0.36 -31.07 11.59
CA THR A 299 1.08 -30.93 11.84
C THR A 299 1.89 -32.07 11.22
N MET A 300 1.37 -33.31 11.27
CA MET A 300 2.06 -34.45 10.65
C MET A 300 2.09 -34.36 9.12
N TYR A 301 1.01 -33.89 8.50
CA TYR A 301 0.98 -33.62 7.06
C TYR A 301 2.00 -32.53 6.67
N ASP A 302 2.05 -31.43 7.43
CA ASP A 302 3.03 -30.36 7.20
C ASP A 302 4.48 -30.87 7.36
N ILE A 303 4.75 -31.75 8.34
CA ILE A 303 6.06 -32.41 8.52
C ILE A 303 6.41 -33.31 7.33
N GLU A 304 5.48 -34.12 6.82
CA GLU A 304 5.72 -34.98 5.65
C GLU A 304 6.08 -34.14 4.42
N MET A 305 5.37 -33.04 4.18
CA MET A 305 5.68 -32.10 3.10
C MET A 305 7.06 -31.46 3.26
N LEU A 306 7.44 -31.06 4.48
CA LEU A 306 8.78 -30.54 4.78
C LEU A 306 9.89 -31.59 4.54
N LYS A 307 9.64 -32.88 4.84
CA LYS A 307 10.61 -33.97 4.62
C LYS A 307 10.83 -34.26 3.12
N GLU A 308 9.75 -34.34 2.35
CA GLU A 308 9.81 -34.74 0.93
C GLU A 308 10.19 -33.57 0.01
N VAL A 309 9.58 -32.41 0.22
CA VAL A 309 9.68 -31.26 -0.70
C VAL A 309 10.57 -30.14 -0.13
N GLY A 310 10.78 -30.10 1.18
CA GLY A 310 11.47 -28.99 1.84
C GLY A 310 10.59 -27.75 2.04
N TYR A 311 9.29 -27.87 1.75
CA TYR A 311 8.30 -26.78 1.84
C TYR A 311 6.91 -27.34 2.16
N CYS A 312 6.10 -26.57 2.90
CA CYS A 312 4.69 -26.85 3.13
C CYS A 312 3.85 -25.57 3.02
N GLN A 313 2.55 -25.70 2.76
CA GLN A 313 1.67 -24.53 2.78
C GLN A 313 1.54 -23.96 4.19
N GLY A 314 1.75 -22.66 4.35
CA GLY A 314 1.75 -22.04 5.67
C GLY A 314 3.04 -22.27 6.46
N ILE A 315 4.16 -22.55 5.77
CA ILE A 315 5.50 -22.75 6.35
C ILE A 315 5.91 -21.63 7.32
N GLU A 316 5.40 -20.41 7.13
CA GLU A 316 5.65 -19.27 8.00
C GLU A 316 5.27 -19.54 9.46
N ASN A 317 4.26 -20.39 9.72
CA ASN A 317 3.84 -20.78 11.07
C ASN A 317 4.92 -21.58 11.83
N TYR A 318 5.89 -22.14 11.10
CA TYR A 318 7.04 -22.87 11.63
C TYR A 318 8.33 -22.03 11.61
N SER A 319 8.26 -20.74 11.26
CA SER A 319 9.42 -19.85 11.07
C SER A 319 10.40 -19.84 12.24
N ARG A 320 9.91 -19.88 13.49
CA ARG A 320 10.77 -19.97 14.69
C ARG A 320 11.59 -21.27 14.69
N HIS A 321 10.95 -22.41 14.43
CA HIS A 321 11.62 -23.71 14.37
C HIS A 321 12.64 -23.76 13.25
N LEU A 322 12.27 -23.29 12.05
CA LEU A 322 13.17 -23.23 10.89
C LEU A 322 14.41 -22.38 11.15
N SER A 323 14.25 -21.29 11.91
CA SER A 323 15.36 -20.42 12.31
C SER A 323 16.14 -20.93 13.53
N GLY A 324 15.66 -21.98 14.21
CA GLY A 324 16.25 -22.46 15.47
C GLY A 324 16.25 -21.44 16.61
N ARG A 325 15.32 -20.48 16.60
CA ARG A 325 15.24 -19.41 17.61
C ARG A 325 14.49 -19.88 18.86
N PRO A 326 14.79 -19.33 20.06
CA PRO A 326 14.06 -19.67 21.27
C PRO A 326 12.58 -19.19 21.20
N PRO A 327 11.64 -19.84 21.92
CA PRO A 327 10.24 -19.40 22.01
C PRO A 327 10.10 -17.94 22.46
N GLY A 328 9.14 -17.21 21.90
CA GLY A 328 8.89 -15.80 22.20
C GLY A 328 9.81 -14.80 21.48
N SER A 329 10.90 -15.27 20.87
CA SER A 329 11.87 -14.39 20.19
C SER A 329 11.28 -13.61 19.01
N PRO A 330 11.70 -12.36 18.79
CA PRO A 330 11.22 -11.56 17.67
C PRO A 330 11.68 -12.16 16.33
N PRO A 331 10.80 -12.23 15.32
CA PRO A 331 11.21 -12.67 14.00
C PRO A 331 12.21 -11.71 13.35
N PHE A 332 12.96 -12.22 12.39
CA PHE A 332 13.69 -11.36 11.47
C PHE A 332 12.70 -10.65 10.57
N THR A 333 12.99 -9.41 10.24
CA THR A 333 12.13 -8.51 9.46
C THR A 333 12.98 -7.75 8.45
N LEU A 334 12.36 -6.92 7.61
CA LEU A 334 13.13 -6.08 6.68
C LEU A 334 14.16 -5.20 7.40
N ILE A 335 13.86 -4.75 8.63
CA ILE A 335 14.76 -3.90 9.41
C ILE A 335 16.08 -4.63 9.71
N ASP A 336 16.04 -5.95 9.92
CA ASP A 336 17.22 -6.76 10.21
C ASP A 336 18.10 -7.00 8.96
N TYR A 337 17.61 -6.65 7.76
CA TYR A 337 18.39 -6.70 6.50
C TYR A 337 19.18 -5.40 6.27
N PHE A 338 18.81 -4.30 6.93
CA PHE A 338 19.55 -3.06 6.85
C PHE A 338 20.87 -3.16 7.63
N PRO A 339 21.91 -2.43 7.21
CA PRO A 339 23.12 -2.29 8.03
C PRO A 339 22.81 -1.52 9.32
N ASP A 340 23.62 -1.77 10.36
CA ASP A 340 23.43 -1.22 11.72
C ASP A 340 23.31 0.33 11.73
N ASP A 341 23.85 1.05 10.73
CA ASP A 341 23.91 2.51 10.68
C ASP A 341 22.81 3.20 9.84
N PHE A 342 21.76 2.48 9.42
CA PHE A 342 20.67 2.98 8.56
C PHE A 342 19.87 4.15 9.16
N LEU A 343 19.14 4.87 8.30
CA LEU A 343 18.22 5.94 8.67
C LEU A 343 16.77 5.50 8.47
N MET A 344 15.87 5.89 9.37
CA MET A 344 14.44 5.65 9.23
C MET A 344 13.68 6.98 9.11
N PHE A 345 12.74 7.04 8.17
CA PHE A 345 11.67 8.04 8.18
C PHE A 345 10.35 7.35 8.41
N ILE A 346 9.50 7.97 9.23
CA ILE A 346 8.12 7.52 9.44
C ILE A 346 7.21 8.64 8.97
N ASP A 347 6.64 8.48 7.78
CA ASP A 347 5.75 9.45 7.17
C ASP A 347 4.35 9.36 7.77
N GLU A 348 3.69 10.51 7.89
CA GLU A 348 2.44 10.72 8.64
C GLU A 348 2.47 9.96 9.99
N SER A 349 3.52 10.22 10.77
CA SER A 349 3.89 9.42 11.96
C SER A 349 2.76 9.24 12.98
N HIS A 350 1.88 10.22 13.10
CA HIS A 350 0.74 10.22 14.00
C HIS A 350 -0.30 9.13 13.68
N VAL A 351 -0.29 8.59 12.45
CA VAL A 351 -1.08 7.40 12.04
C VAL A 351 -0.20 6.16 11.98
N THR A 352 0.99 6.28 11.40
CA THR A 352 1.89 5.14 11.15
C THR A 352 2.38 4.50 12.47
N ILE A 353 2.66 5.29 13.51
CA ILE A 353 3.09 4.76 14.82
C ILE A 353 1.98 3.96 15.53
N PRO A 354 0.74 4.47 15.67
CA PRO A 354 -0.37 3.66 16.18
C PRO A 354 -0.61 2.39 15.36
N GLN A 355 -0.49 2.45 14.03
CA GLN A 355 -0.66 1.28 13.17
C GLN A 355 0.40 0.22 13.45
N ILE A 356 1.69 0.59 13.47
CA ILE A 356 2.81 -0.31 13.83
C ILE A 356 2.53 -1.00 15.17
N ARG A 357 2.08 -0.24 16.19
CA ARG A 357 1.74 -0.77 17.51
C ARG A 357 0.57 -1.76 17.45
N GLY A 358 -0.44 -1.49 16.63
CA GLY A 358 -1.65 -2.31 16.51
C GLY A 358 -1.43 -3.68 15.84
N MET A 359 -0.46 -3.80 14.92
CA MET A 359 -0.28 -5.00 14.11
C MET A 359 -0.09 -6.29 14.94
N TYR A 360 0.71 -6.23 16.01
CA TYR A 360 0.93 -7.39 16.89
C TYR A 360 -0.35 -7.83 17.62
N HIS A 361 -1.12 -6.88 18.15
CA HIS A 361 -2.33 -7.20 18.91
C HIS A 361 -3.41 -7.83 18.03
N GLY A 362 -3.57 -7.33 16.80
CA GLY A 362 -4.47 -7.92 15.81
C GLY A 362 -4.06 -9.34 15.42
N ASP A 363 -2.77 -9.56 15.11
CA ASP A 363 -2.25 -10.89 14.74
C ASP A 363 -2.39 -11.90 15.89
N LYS A 364 -2.04 -11.49 17.12
CA LYS A 364 -2.15 -12.35 18.30
C LYS A 364 -3.61 -12.76 18.55
N SER A 365 -4.53 -11.80 18.56
CA SER A 365 -5.96 -12.08 18.83
C SER A 365 -6.55 -13.07 17.82
N ARG A 366 -6.14 -13.00 16.56
CA ARG A 366 -6.55 -13.97 15.53
C ARG A 366 -6.00 -15.37 15.79
N LYS A 367 -4.74 -15.47 16.23
CA LYS A 367 -4.07 -16.76 16.49
C LYS A 367 -4.50 -17.42 17.79
N ASP A 368 -5.01 -16.66 18.75
CA ASP A 368 -5.52 -17.19 20.02
C ASP A 368 -6.53 -18.31 19.76
N ALA A 369 -7.52 -18.07 18.89
CA ALA A 369 -8.51 -19.08 18.49
C ALA A 369 -7.88 -20.26 17.74
N LEU A 370 -6.94 -20.03 16.82
CA LEU A 370 -6.31 -21.11 16.06
C LEU A 370 -5.53 -22.08 16.96
N VAL A 371 -4.81 -21.57 17.96
CA VAL A 371 -4.01 -22.40 18.87
C VAL A 371 -4.87 -23.04 19.95
N GLU A 372 -5.87 -22.32 20.47
CA GLU A 372 -6.79 -22.84 21.48
C GLU A 372 -7.60 -24.02 20.95
N TYR A 373 -8.05 -23.95 19.70
CA TYR A 373 -8.86 -24.97 19.04
C TYR A 373 -8.03 -25.94 18.18
N GLY A 374 -6.71 -26.03 18.38
CA GLY A 374 -5.88 -27.07 17.77
C GLY A 374 -5.72 -27.00 16.24
N PHE A 375 -5.87 -25.83 15.63
CA PHE A 375 -5.55 -25.61 14.21
C PHE A 375 -4.05 -25.39 13.98
N ARG A 376 -3.35 -24.81 14.97
CA ARG A 376 -1.91 -24.51 14.93
C ARG A 376 -1.22 -24.79 16.26
N LEU A 377 0.08 -25.04 16.21
CA LEU A 377 0.94 -25.16 17.40
C LEU A 377 1.12 -23.80 18.10
N PRO A 378 1.45 -23.77 19.40
CA PRO A 378 1.79 -22.53 20.11
C PRO A 378 2.91 -21.72 19.44
N SER A 379 3.88 -22.38 18.80
CA SER A 379 4.92 -21.73 18.00
C SER A 379 4.44 -20.84 16.88
N ALA A 380 3.20 -20.98 16.42
CA ALA A 380 2.61 -20.05 15.46
C ALA A 380 2.49 -18.61 16.01
N TYR A 381 2.45 -18.42 17.33
CA TYR A 381 2.53 -17.09 17.96
C TYR A 381 3.87 -16.40 17.67
N ASP A 382 4.94 -17.15 17.41
CA ASP A 382 6.26 -16.61 17.13
C ASP A 382 6.42 -16.17 15.66
N ASN A 383 5.47 -16.52 14.78
CA ASN A 383 5.35 -16.03 13.41
C ASN A 383 4.54 -14.71 13.33
N ARG A 384 5.00 -13.65 13.98
CA ARG A 384 4.19 -12.44 14.23
C ARG A 384 4.87 -11.19 13.66
N PRO A 385 4.19 -10.05 13.52
CA PRO A 385 4.90 -8.79 13.42
C PRO A 385 5.65 -8.47 14.73
N LEU A 386 6.60 -7.55 14.65
CA LEU A 386 7.29 -7.03 15.84
C LEU A 386 6.30 -6.40 16.82
N LYS A 387 6.55 -6.59 18.11
CA LYS A 387 5.95 -5.76 19.16
C LYS A 387 6.57 -4.37 19.08
N PHE A 388 5.85 -3.36 19.58
CA PHE A 388 6.32 -1.98 19.48
C PHE A 388 7.70 -1.75 20.11
N HIS A 389 7.98 -2.32 21.28
CA HIS A 389 9.31 -2.20 21.91
C HIS A 389 10.42 -2.90 21.09
N GLU A 390 10.12 -4.04 20.46
CA GLU A 390 11.07 -4.75 19.60
C GLU A 390 11.39 -3.96 18.32
N PHE A 391 10.41 -3.18 17.83
CA PHE A 391 10.61 -2.20 16.77
C PHE A 391 11.49 -1.04 17.25
N GLU A 392 11.22 -0.45 18.42
CA GLU A 392 12.02 0.65 19.00
C GLU A 392 13.50 0.29 19.25
N GLU A 393 13.74 -0.96 19.66
CA GLU A 393 15.09 -1.51 19.85
C GLU A 393 15.88 -1.55 18.53
N ARG A 394 15.21 -1.78 17.39
CA ARG A 394 15.82 -1.84 16.06
C ARG A 394 15.98 -0.49 15.39
N ILE A 395 15.43 0.58 15.96
CA ILE A 395 15.64 1.93 15.45
C ILE A 395 17.09 2.35 15.76
N ASN A 396 17.87 2.60 14.71
CA ASN A 396 19.15 3.30 14.82
C ASN A 396 18.94 4.81 14.99
N GLN A 397 18.44 5.48 13.95
CA GLN A 397 18.04 6.89 13.98
C GLN A 397 16.75 7.07 13.18
N VAL A 398 15.81 7.84 13.69
CA VAL A 398 14.51 8.09 13.06
C VAL A 398 14.15 9.56 13.01
N ILE A 399 13.58 9.98 11.88
CA ILE A 399 12.88 11.25 11.73
C ILE A 399 11.38 10.96 11.54
N PHE A 400 10.57 11.38 12.51
CA PHE A 400 9.12 11.39 12.38
C PHE A 400 8.69 12.56 11.49
N VAL A 401 7.87 12.31 10.49
CA VAL A 401 7.39 13.33 9.56
C VAL A 401 5.88 13.47 9.72
N SER A 402 5.41 14.63 10.18
CA SER A 402 3.99 14.86 10.42
C SER A 402 3.66 16.35 10.52
N ALA A 403 2.48 16.75 10.05
CA ALA A 403 1.94 18.09 10.31
C ALA A 403 1.37 18.25 11.74
N THR A 404 1.09 17.11 12.37
CA THR A 404 0.42 16.96 13.67
C THR A 404 1.06 15.79 14.42
N PRO A 405 2.32 15.90 14.88
CA PRO A 405 3.01 14.82 15.57
C PRO A 405 2.21 14.34 16.79
N GLY A 406 2.14 13.03 17.01
CA GLY A 406 1.49 12.45 18.19
C GLY A 406 2.31 12.61 19.46
N GLU A 407 1.75 12.15 20.59
CA GLU A 407 2.43 12.24 21.88
C GLU A 407 3.76 11.47 21.92
N TYR A 408 3.84 10.34 21.23
CA TYR A 408 5.03 9.50 21.24
C TYR A 408 6.21 10.26 20.63
N GLU A 409 5.99 10.87 19.47
CA GLU A 409 6.99 11.63 18.73
C GLU A 409 7.49 12.84 19.53
N LEU A 410 6.56 13.60 20.11
CA LEU A 410 6.87 14.78 20.92
C LEU A 410 7.63 14.43 22.20
N LYS A 411 7.31 13.31 22.86
CA LYS A 411 7.98 12.87 24.09
C LYS A 411 9.40 12.34 23.86
N HIS A 412 9.65 11.72 22.71
CA HIS A 412 10.94 11.04 22.43
C HIS A 412 11.92 11.91 21.63
N SER A 413 11.42 12.86 20.84
CA SER A 413 12.27 13.66 19.97
C SER A 413 13.18 14.60 20.74
N VAL A 414 14.48 14.56 20.44
CA VAL A 414 15.46 15.52 20.99
C VAL A 414 15.20 16.92 20.46
N GLN A 415 14.75 17.02 19.20
CA GLN A 415 14.34 18.27 18.59
C GLN A 415 13.12 18.08 17.69
N VAL A 416 12.28 19.11 17.67
CA VAL A 416 11.19 19.29 16.73
C VAL A 416 11.56 20.43 15.81
N VAL A 417 11.64 20.15 14.51
CA VAL A 417 12.06 21.09 13.48
C VAL A 417 10.84 21.45 12.65
N GLU A 418 10.43 22.71 12.69
CA GLU A 418 9.27 23.21 11.95
C GLU A 418 9.61 23.43 10.46
N GLN A 419 8.67 23.06 9.59
CA GLN A 419 8.67 23.36 8.16
C GLN A 419 7.25 23.78 7.73
N ILE A 420 6.94 25.05 7.95
CA ILE A 420 5.65 25.70 7.77
C ILE A 420 5.59 26.58 6.50
N ILE A 421 6.72 27.00 5.93
CA ILE A 421 6.75 27.86 4.74
C ILE A 421 6.64 27.00 3.47
N ARG A 422 5.65 27.30 2.63
CA ARG A 422 5.48 26.61 1.34
C ARG A 422 6.36 27.27 0.26
N PRO A 423 7.02 26.50 -0.62
CA PRO A 423 7.86 27.06 -1.69
C PRO A 423 7.16 28.04 -2.63
N THR A 424 5.83 27.91 -2.78
CA THR A 424 4.99 28.78 -3.64
C THR A 424 4.41 30.00 -2.91
N GLY A 425 4.76 30.20 -1.63
CA GLY A 425 4.18 31.26 -0.79
C GLY A 425 2.74 31.01 -0.36
N LEU A 426 2.16 29.84 -0.65
CA LEU A 426 0.81 29.50 -0.18
C LEU A 426 0.74 29.51 1.35
N VAL A 427 -0.32 30.10 1.88
CA VAL A 427 -0.55 30.28 3.31
C VAL A 427 -1.63 29.33 3.82
N ASP A 428 -1.60 29.03 5.11
CA ASP A 428 -2.67 28.32 5.81
C ASP A 428 -3.98 29.11 5.68
N PRO A 429 -5.13 28.45 5.44
CA PRO A 429 -6.37 29.11 5.07
C PRO A 429 -6.96 29.91 6.25
N ALA A 430 -7.75 30.94 5.93
CA ALA A 430 -8.53 31.64 6.96
C ALA A 430 -9.65 30.71 7.48
N VAL A 431 -9.87 30.71 8.80
CA VAL A 431 -10.91 29.88 9.44
C VAL A 431 -11.99 30.78 10.02
N GLU A 432 -13.24 30.53 9.62
CA GLU A 432 -14.43 31.19 10.14
C GLU A 432 -15.27 30.18 10.93
N VAL A 433 -15.82 30.60 12.08
CA VAL A 433 -16.79 29.80 12.85
C VAL A 433 -18.17 30.43 12.68
N ARG A 434 -19.16 29.63 12.26
CA ARG A 434 -20.55 30.07 12.04
C ARG A 434 -21.52 29.19 12.84
N PRO A 435 -22.68 29.72 13.29
CA PRO A 435 -23.67 28.93 14.04
C PRO A 435 -24.22 27.74 13.24
N VAL A 436 -24.66 26.69 13.94
CA VAL A 436 -25.29 25.52 13.31
C VAL A 436 -26.67 25.88 12.72
N LYS A 437 -27.35 26.85 13.33
CA LYS A 437 -28.66 27.33 12.86
C LYS A 437 -28.55 27.93 11.45
N GLY A 438 -29.22 27.32 10.49
CA GLY A 438 -29.20 27.76 9.08
C GLY A 438 -27.94 27.33 8.31
N GLN A 439 -27.12 26.42 8.87
CA GLN A 439 -25.84 26.02 8.28
C GLN A 439 -25.94 25.52 6.84
N ILE A 440 -27.03 24.81 6.48
CA ILE A 440 -27.18 24.24 5.14
C ILE A 440 -27.45 25.33 4.10
N ASP A 441 -28.30 26.31 4.42
CA ASP A 441 -28.59 27.44 3.53
C ASP A 441 -27.34 28.32 3.32
N ASP A 442 -26.61 28.57 4.40
CA ASP A 442 -25.33 29.28 4.36
C ASP A 442 -24.31 28.52 3.49
N LEU A 443 -24.14 27.22 3.73
CA LEU A 443 -23.24 26.35 2.97
C LEU A 443 -23.57 26.38 1.47
N ILE A 444 -24.86 26.31 1.09
CA ILE A 444 -25.28 26.41 -0.30
C ILE A 444 -24.87 27.74 -0.92
N GLY A 445 -25.06 28.84 -0.19
CA GLY A 445 -24.62 30.16 -0.63
C GLY A 445 -23.11 30.20 -0.87
N GLU A 446 -22.33 29.65 0.05
CA GLU A 446 -20.87 29.60 -0.04
C GLU A 446 -20.36 28.66 -1.13
N ILE A 447 -21.04 27.53 -1.36
CA ILE A 447 -20.78 26.63 -2.50
C ILE A 447 -20.99 27.40 -3.80
N LYS A 448 -22.16 28.03 -4.00
CA LYS A 448 -22.47 28.75 -5.25
C LYS A 448 -21.45 29.86 -5.54
N LYS A 449 -21.05 30.64 -4.51
CA LYS A 449 -19.99 31.67 -4.64
C LYS A 449 -18.65 31.07 -5.05
N THR A 450 -18.29 29.91 -4.49
CA THR A 450 -17.02 29.25 -4.75
C THR A 450 -16.98 28.65 -6.16
N VAL A 451 -18.06 27.98 -6.57
CA VAL A 451 -18.20 27.38 -7.91
C VAL A 451 -18.26 28.45 -9.00
N ALA A 452 -18.89 29.61 -8.75
CA ALA A 452 -18.90 30.72 -9.69
C ALA A 452 -17.50 31.25 -10.05
N LYS A 453 -16.51 31.05 -9.17
CA LYS A 453 -15.09 31.36 -9.42
C LYS A 453 -14.31 30.21 -10.08
N GLY A 454 -14.96 29.09 -10.37
CA GLY A 454 -14.35 27.89 -10.95
C GLY A 454 -13.63 26.98 -9.95
N ASN A 455 -13.73 27.25 -8.65
CA ASN A 455 -13.10 26.44 -7.59
C ASN A 455 -14.01 25.28 -7.12
N ARG A 456 -13.44 24.36 -6.34
CA ARG A 456 -14.12 23.17 -5.77
C ARG A 456 -14.33 23.31 -4.26
N VAL A 457 -15.26 22.53 -3.74
CA VAL A 457 -15.63 22.52 -2.32
C VAL A 457 -15.52 21.11 -1.73
N LEU A 458 -14.93 21.02 -0.53
CA LEU A 458 -15.00 19.83 0.30
C LEU A 458 -15.92 20.07 1.49
N VAL A 459 -16.78 19.10 1.80
CA VAL A 459 -17.65 19.15 2.98
C VAL A 459 -17.41 17.90 3.83
N THR A 460 -17.13 18.06 5.11
CA THR A 460 -17.01 16.92 6.04
C THR A 460 -18.20 16.82 6.97
N THR A 461 -18.83 15.65 7.02
CA THR A 461 -19.92 15.31 7.95
C THR A 461 -19.42 14.35 9.06
N LEU A 462 -20.31 13.85 9.92
CA LEU A 462 -19.99 12.89 10.97
C LEU A 462 -20.36 11.44 10.63
N THR A 463 -21.35 11.22 9.76
CA THR A 463 -21.89 9.89 9.46
C THR A 463 -22.08 9.67 7.97
N LYS A 464 -22.08 8.39 7.55
CA LYS A 464 -22.33 7.98 6.14
C LYS A 464 -23.68 8.47 5.66
N LYS A 465 -24.71 8.20 6.46
CA LYS A 465 -26.07 8.65 6.20
C LYS A 465 -26.16 10.16 6.01
N MET A 466 -25.51 10.97 6.86
CA MET A 466 -25.50 12.44 6.66
C MET A 466 -24.77 12.85 5.38
N ALA A 467 -23.70 12.15 4.99
CA ALA A 467 -23.00 12.44 3.74
C ALA A 467 -23.88 12.13 2.52
N GLU A 468 -24.60 11.01 2.56
CA GLU A 468 -25.57 10.59 1.53
C GLU A 468 -26.76 11.56 1.46
N ASP A 469 -27.44 11.80 2.58
CA ASP A 469 -28.60 12.69 2.69
C ASP A 469 -28.26 14.12 2.21
N LEU A 470 -27.11 14.66 2.62
CA LEU A 470 -26.66 15.98 2.17
C LEU A 470 -26.35 15.99 0.67
N THR A 471 -25.75 14.92 0.16
CA THR A 471 -25.43 14.81 -1.26
C THR A 471 -26.71 14.76 -2.10
N GLU A 472 -27.73 14.01 -1.68
CA GLU A 472 -29.02 13.96 -2.36
C GLU A 472 -29.70 15.34 -2.35
N TYR A 473 -29.74 15.99 -1.19
CA TYR A 473 -30.30 17.34 -1.05
C TYR A 473 -29.60 18.36 -1.96
N LEU A 474 -28.25 18.36 -2.00
CA LEU A 474 -27.47 19.23 -2.88
C LEU A 474 -27.71 18.94 -4.37
N LYS A 475 -27.91 17.66 -4.75
CA LYS A 475 -28.26 17.29 -6.14
C LYS A 475 -29.64 17.83 -6.53
N ASP A 476 -30.62 17.74 -5.65
CA ASP A 476 -32.01 18.16 -5.94
C ASP A 476 -32.12 19.66 -6.24
N ILE A 477 -31.28 20.47 -5.60
CA ILE A 477 -31.17 21.91 -5.85
C ILE A 477 -30.23 22.27 -7.01
N GLY A 478 -29.72 21.27 -7.75
CA GLY A 478 -28.95 21.43 -8.97
C GLY A 478 -27.43 21.61 -8.80
N ILE A 479 -26.86 21.30 -7.62
CA ILE A 479 -25.41 21.32 -7.42
C ILE A 479 -24.81 20.00 -7.89
N LYS A 480 -23.71 20.05 -8.63
CA LYS A 480 -22.97 18.85 -9.04
C LYS A 480 -22.14 18.35 -7.86
N VAL A 481 -22.57 17.25 -7.26
CA VAL A 481 -21.98 16.72 -6.01
C VAL A 481 -21.87 15.19 -6.04
N ARG A 482 -20.84 14.68 -5.38
CA ARG A 482 -20.65 13.26 -5.04
C ARG A 482 -20.32 13.12 -3.56
N TYR A 483 -20.54 11.92 -3.00
CA TYR A 483 -20.08 11.59 -1.65
C TYR A 483 -18.84 10.68 -1.69
N LEU A 484 -18.11 10.63 -0.57
CA LEU A 484 -17.00 9.70 -0.36
C LEU A 484 -16.98 9.14 1.07
N HIS A 485 -17.20 7.83 1.21
CA HIS A 485 -17.19 7.10 2.48
C HIS A 485 -16.54 5.70 2.34
N SER A 486 -16.38 4.96 3.45
CA SER A 486 -15.59 3.72 3.51
C SER A 486 -16.05 2.57 2.61
N ASP A 487 -17.31 2.57 2.17
CA ASP A 487 -17.88 1.45 1.39
C ASP A 487 -17.66 1.65 -0.13
N ILE A 488 -16.99 2.72 -0.53
CA ILE A 488 -16.57 2.95 -1.91
C ILE A 488 -15.22 2.28 -2.11
N ASP A 489 -15.13 1.48 -3.16
CA ASP A 489 -13.90 0.77 -3.52
C ASP A 489 -12.75 1.73 -3.86
N THR A 490 -11.52 1.28 -3.67
CA THR A 490 -10.31 2.11 -3.85
C THR A 490 -10.22 2.70 -5.25
N ILE A 491 -10.59 1.92 -6.27
CA ILE A 491 -10.59 2.34 -7.68
C ILE A 491 -11.64 3.43 -7.92
N GLU A 492 -12.88 3.20 -7.48
CA GLU A 492 -13.97 4.18 -7.61
C GLU A 492 -13.63 5.48 -6.86
N ARG A 493 -12.98 5.38 -5.69
CA ARG A 493 -12.49 6.55 -4.96
C ARG A 493 -11.50 7.37 -5.80
N MET A 494 -10.57 6.73 -6.51
CA MET A 494 -9.63 7.44 -7.38
C MET A 494 -10.35 8.12 -8.54
N GLU A 495 -11.34 7.47 -9.15
CA GLU A 495 -12.19 8.04 -10.20
C GLU A 495 -12.93 9.30 -9.69
N ILE A 496 -13.58 9.22 -8.52
CA ILE A 496 -14.31 10.34 -7.91
C ILE A 496 -13.38 11.54 -7.66
N VAL A 497 -12.17 11.29 -7.14
CA VAL A 497 -11.19 12.35 -6.87
C VAL A 497 -10.71 13.00 -8.18
N ARG A 498 -10.46 12.19 -9.23
CA ARG A 498 -10.09 12.69 -10.56
C ARG A 498 -11.21 13.54 -11.16
N ASP A 499 -12.45 13.07 -11.08
CA ASP A 499 -13.63 13.76 -11.61
C ASP A 499 -13.88 15.11 -10.92
N LEU A 500 -13.58 15.21 -9.62
CA LEU A 500 -13.61 16.49 -8.90
C LEU A 500 -12.58 17.48 -9.51
N ARG A 501 -11.36 17.00 -9.77
CA ARG A 501 -10.29 17.83 -10.37
C ARG A 501 -10.64 18.27 -11.78
N LEU A 502 -11.19 17.36 -12.59
CA LEU A 502 -11.65 17.65 -13.95
C LEU A 502 -12.86 18.59 -13.99
N GLY A 503 -13.57 18.77 -12.87
CA GLY A 503 -14.79 19.57 -12.82
C GLY A 503 -16.01 18.87 -13.39
N THR A 504 -15.99 17.53 -13.44
CA THR A 504 -17.19 16.72 -13.70
C THR A 504 -18.26 17.02 -12.63
N PHE A 505 -17.81 17.26 -11.39
CA PHE A 505 -18.63 17.80 -10.32
C PHE A 505 -17.83 18.80 -9.46
N ASP A 506 -18.54 19.57 -8.64
CA ASP A 506 -17.98 20.75 -7.97
C ASP A 506 -17.77 20.56 -6.46
N VAL A 507 -18.55 19.67 -5.85
CA VAL A 507 -18.60 19.46 -4.40
C VAL A 507 -18.38 17.99 -4.05
N LEU A 508 -17.48 17.71 -3.10
CA LEU A 508 -17.29 16.38 -2.54
C LEU A 508 -17.66 16.37 -1.06
N VAL A 509 -18.65 15.56 -0.69
CA VAL A 509 -19.11 15.38 0.69
C VAL A 509 -18.49 14.10 1.24
N GLY A 510 -17.81 14.14 2.37
CA GLY A 510 -17.19 12.95 2.95
C GLY A 510 -17.15 12.98 4.47
N ILE A 511 -16.49 11.97 5.04
CA ILE A 511 -16.33 11.84 6.49
C ILE A 511 -14.84 11.92 6.84
N ASN A 512 -14.16 10.77 6.84
CA ASN A 512 -12.76 10.63 7.22
C ASN A 512 -11.82 10.63 6.00
N LEU A 513 -12.31 10.15 4.85
CA LEU A 513 -11.49 9.91 3.64
C LEU A 513 -11.00 11.20 2.95
N LEU A 514 -11.43 12.36 3.44
CA LEU A 514 -10.97 13.67 2.97
C LEU A 514 -9.70 14.16 3.70
N ARG A 515 -9.16 13.38 4.64
CA ARG A 515 -8.07 13.82 5.53
C ARG A 515 -6.67 13.59 5.03
N GLU A 516 -6.45 12.59 4.18
CA GLU A 516 -5.11 12.07 3.87
C GLU A 516 -5.01 11.73 2.37
N GLY A 517 -3.82 11.94 1.79
CA GLY A 517 -3.52 11.55 0.40
C GLY A 517 -4.20 12.35 -0.72
N LEU A 518 -5.12 13.28 -0.42
CA LEU A 518 -5.81 14.07 -1.46
C LEU A 518 -5.09 15.40 -1.78
N ASP A 519 -4.33 15.42 -2.87
CA ASP A 519 -3.72 16.64 -3.41
C ASP A 519 -4.68 17.34 -4.39
N LEU A 520 -5.44 18.32 -3.90
CA LEU A 520 -6.50 19.01 -4.65
C LEU A 520 -6.28 20.54 -4.67
N PRO A 521 -5.42 21.09 -5.54
CA PRO A 521 -5.22 22.54 -5.66
C PRO A 521 -6.47 23.32 -6.07
N GLU A 522 -7.43 22.64 -6.70
CA GLU A 522 -8.70 23.22 -7.18
C GLU A 522 -9.67 23.53 -6.03
N VAL A 523 -9.44 22.97 -4.83
CA VAL A 523 -10.29 23.20 -3.65
C VAL A 523 -9.92 24.53 -2.97
N SER A 524 -10.87 25.46 -2.90
CA SER A 524 -10.70 26.75 -2.20
C SER A 524 -11.59 26.90 -0.97
N LEU A 525 -12.55 26.00 -0.75
CA LEU A 525 -13.41 25.99 0.42
C LEU A 525 -13.47 24.59 1.05
N VAL A 526 -13.24 24.53 2.36
CA VAL A 526 -13.53 23.35 3.18
C VAL A 526 -14.58 23.73 4.21
N ALA A 527 -15.70 23.02 4.22
CA ALA A 527 -16.76 23.18 5.21
C ALA A 527 -16.79 21.99 6.17
N ILE A 528 -16.72 22.27 7.48
CA ILE A 528 -16.74 21.27 8.54
C ILE A 528 -18.07 21.42 9.27
N LEU A 529 -19.02 20.51 8.98
CA LEU A 529 -20.28 20.45 9.70
C LEU A 529 -20.08 19.85 11.10
N ASP A 530 -20.88 20.29 12.06
CA ASP A 530 -20.87 19.79 13.44
C ASP A 530 -19.44 19.81 14.03
N ALA A 531 -18.76 20.95 13.89
CA ALA A 531 -17.35 21.08 14.29
C ALA A 531 -17.15 20.99 15.81
N ASP A 532 -18.20 21.26 16.59
CA ASP A 532 -18.22 21.18 18.05
C ASP A 532 -18.49 19.78 18.62
N LYS A 533 -18.77 18.78 17.77
CA LYS A 533 -18.99 17.40 18.21
C LYS A 533 -17.66 16.69 18.39
N GLU A 534 -17.13 16.77 19.60
CA GLU A 534 -15.88 16.11 19.96
C GLU A 534 -15.88 14.60 19.68
N GLY A 535 -14.69 14.07 19.42
CA GLY A 535 -14.47 12.67 19.06
C GLY A 535 -13.35 12.56 18.02
N PHE A 536 -13.09 11.34 17.55
CA PHE A 536 -12.03 11.10 16.56
C PHE A 536 -12.15 12.00 15.33
N LEU A 537 -13.37 12.28 14.88
CA LEU A 537 -13.58 13.08 13.69
C LEU A 537 -13.39 14.59 13.89
N ARG A 538 -13.36 15.10 15.12
CA ARG A 538 -13.20 16.53 15.44
C ARG A 538 -12.12 16.78 16.49
N SER A 539 -11.18 15.86 16.62
CA SER A 539 -9.97 16.07 17.43
C SER A 539 -9.11 17.20 16.84
N GLU A 540 -8.23 17.78 17.67
CA GLU A 540 -7.23 18.77 17.26
C GLU A 540 -6.50 18.37 15.96
N THR A 541 -5.96 17.16 15.93
CA THR A 541 -5.25 16.60 14.77
C THR A 541 -6.14 16.52 13.53
N SER A 542 -7.35 15.96 13.69
CA SER A 542 -8.32 15.79 12.61
C SER A 542 -8.75 17.11 11.99
N LEU A 543 -8.95 18.14 12.82
CA LEU A 543 -9.31 19.48 12.38
C LEU A 543 -8.16 20.13 11.62
N ILE A 544 -6.92 20.10 12.14
CA ILE A 544 -5.74 20.65 11.46
C ILE A 544 -5.52 20.00 10.09
N GLN A 545 -5.65 18.67 9.99
CA GLN A 545 -5.53 17.97 8.71
C GLN A 545 -6.62 18.37 7.71
N THR A 546 -7.87 18.50 8.18
CA THR A 546 -9.01 18.90 7.35
C THR A 546 -8.86 20.33 6.85
N ILE A 547 -8.44 21.26 7.73
CA ILE A 547 -8.08 22.64 7.37
C ILE A 547 -7.01 22.66 6.28
N GLY A 548 -5.97 21.81 6.42
CA GLY A 548 -4.86 21.72 5.48
C GLY A 548 -5.27 21.39 4.03
N ARG A 549 -6.48 20.88 3.79
CA ARG A 549 -7.00 20.60 2.44
C ARG A 549 -7.30 21.87 1.65
N ALA A 550 -7.59 22.99 2.31
CA ALA A 550 -7.75 24.29 1.66
C ALA A 550 -6.42 25.04 1.47
N ALA A 551 -5.30 24.54 2.01
CA ALA A 551 -4.01 25.24 2.01
C ALA A 551 -3.24 25.15 0.68
N ARG A 552 -3.80 24.49 -0.35
CA ARG A 552 -3.19 24.35 -1.68
C ARG A 552 -3.70 25.36 -2.70
N ASN A 553 -4.62 26.22 -2.31
CA ASN A 553 -5.23 27.24 -3.14
C ASN A 553 -5.00 28.62 -2.52
N ALA A 554 -4.66 29.62 -3.34
CA ALA A 554 -4.42 30.99 -2.87
C ALA A 554 -5.67 31.65 -2.25
N GLU A 555 -6.87 31.22 -2.66
CA GLU A 555 -8.17 31.65 -2.09
C GLU A 555 -8.69 30.70 -1.01
N GLY A 556 -7.84 29.80 -0.51
CA GLY A 556 -8.18 28.80 0.50
C GLY A 556 -8.79 29.38 1.77
N ARG A 557 -9.98 28.90 2.14
CA ARG A 557 -10.67 29.22 3.39
C ARG A 557 -11.43 28.03 3.96
N VAL A 558 -11.73 28.09 5.26
CA VAL A 558 -12.44 27.05 6.01
C VAL A 558 -13.61 27.65 6.75
N ILE A 559 -14.75 26.98 6.72
CA ILE A 559 -15.91 27.29 7.56
C ILE A 559 -16.15 26.13 8.51
N MET A 560 -16.15 26.40 9.81
CA MET A 560 -16.56 25.47 10.86
C MET A 560 -17.96 25.84 11.34
N TYR A 561 -18.93 24.95 11.16
CA TYR A 561 -20.27 25.13 11.70
C TYR A 561 -20.34 24.54 13.11
N ALA A 562 -20.54 25.40 14.10
CA ALA A 562 -20.53 25.05 15.52
C ALA A 562 -21.25 26.13 16.34
N ASP A 563 -21.92 25.71 17.42
CA ASP A 563 -22.54 26.63 18.38
C ASP A 563 -21.58 26.97 19.54
N GLU A 564 -20.62 26.08 19.82
CA GLU A 564 -19.58 26.27 20.84
C GLU A 564 -18.17 26.09 20.26
N ILE A 565 -17.17 26.77 20.83
CA ILE A 565 -15.76 26.54 20.48
C ILE A 565 -15.17 25.55 21.47
N THR A 566 -15.01 24.30 21.05
CA THR A 566 -14.36 23.25 21.84
C THR A 566 -12.86 23.49 22.00
N ASP A 567 -12.22 22.79 22.94
CA ASP A 567 -10.76 22.86 23.11
C ASP A 567 -10.02 22.40 21.85
N SER A 568 -10.51 21.35 21.19
CA SER A 568 -9.98 20.85 19.92
C SER A 568 -10.04 21.92 18.82
N MET A 569 -11.17 22.62 18.68
CA MET A 569 -11.32 23.73 17.73
C MET A 569 -10.39 24.89 18.07
N LYS A 570 -10.33 25.30 19.34
CA LYS A 570 -9.51 26.42 19.79
C LYS A 570 -8.03 26.19 19.46
N LYS A 571 -7.50 25.00 19.72
CA LYS A 571 -6.11 24.66 19.40
C LYS A 571 -5.86 24.63 17.88
N ALA A 572 -6.75 23.99 17.11
CA ALA A 572 -6.62 23.92 15.66
C ALA A 572 -6.66 25.32 15.00
N ILE A 573 -7.59 26.18 15.41
CA ILE A 573 -7.71 27.57 14.92
C ILE A 573 -6.46 28.38 15.32
N SER A 574 -6.01 28.26 16.56
CA SER A 574 -4.85 29.01 17.06
C SER A 574 -3.58 28.64 16.31
N GLU A 575 -3.33 27.34 16.09
CA GLU A 575 -2.16 26.87 15.35
C GLU A 575 -2.21 27.27 13.87
N THR A 576 -3.39 27.18 13.24
CA THR A 576 -3.60 27.63 11.85
C THR A 576 -3.29 29.13 11.71
N ASN A 577 -3.79 29.95 12.64
CA ASN A 577 -3.56 31.39 12.63
C ASN A 577 -2.09 31.74 12.89
N ARG A 578 -1.41 31.04 13.80
CA ARG A 578 0.04 31.20 14.05
C ARG A 578 0.84 30.94 12.76
N ARG A 579 0.59 29.80 12.12
CA ARG A 579 1.26 29.41 10.86
C ARG A 579 1.01 30.45 9.77
N ARG A 580 -0.25 30.84 9.57
CA ARG A 580 -0.64 31.85 8.58
C ARG A 580 0.09 33.17 8.79
N GLN A 581 0.19 33.66 10.03
CA GLN A 581 0.92 34.90 10.34
C GLN A 581 2.40 34.81 9.98
N ILE A 582 3.07 33.71 10.31
CA ILE A 582 4.49 33.51 9.99
C ILE A 582 4.69 33.44 8.47
N GLN A 583 3.83 32.72 7.75
CA GLN A 583 3.91 32.60 6.29
C GLN A 583 3.65 33.93 5.59
N MET A 584 2.64 34.70 6.03
CA MET A 584 2.36 36.03 5.47
C MET A 584 3.52 36.99 5.69
N LYS A 585 4.11 37.00 6.88
CA LYS A 585 5.30 37.82 7.19
C LYS A 585 6.48 37.44 6.31
N TYR A 586 6.76 36.14 6.16
CA TYR A 586 7.81 35.65 5.27
C TYR A 586 7.58 36.10 3.81
N ASN A 587 6.34 35.99 3.33
CA ASN A 587 5.99 36.42 1.98
C ASN A 587 6.20 37.93 1.77
N GLU A 588 5.81 38.75 2.74
CA GLU A 588 6.01 40.20 2.70
C GLU A 588 7.51 40.56 2.69
N GLU A 589 8.30 39.96 3.57
CA GLU A 589 9.75 40.19 3.67
C GLU A 589 10.52 39.75 2.41
N ASN A 590 10.01 38.76 1.67
CA ASN A 590 10.66 38.18 0.49
C ASN A 590 10.00 38.57 -0.83
N GLY A 591 8.98 39.44 -0.82
CA GLY A 591 8.25 39.86 -2.02
C GLY A 591 7.55 38.72 -2.78
N ILE A 592 7.05 37.71 -2.06
CA ILE A 592 6.42 36.52 -2.65
C ILE A 592 4.90 36.71 -2.70
N VAL A 593 4.34 36.58 -3.91
CA VAL A 593 2.89 36.51 -4.10
C VAL A 593 2.46 35.04 -4.07
N PRO A 594 1.51 34.64 -3.19
CA PRO A 594 1.02 33.26 -3.14
C PRO A 594 0.47 32.80 -4.50
N GLN A 595 0.95 31.67 -5.00
CA GLN A 595 0.48 31.07 -6.24
C GLN A 595 -0.08 29.68 -6.01
N THR A 596 -1.31 29.44 -6.48
CA THR A 596 -1.93 28.11 -6.51
C THR A 596 -1.09 27.19 -7.38
N ILE A 597 -0.81 25.98 -6.89
CA ILE A 597 -0.04 24.98 -7.63
C ILE A 597 -0.90 24.46 -8.78
N VAL A 598 -0.40 24.53 -10.01
CA VAL A 598 -1.03 23.89 -11.17
C VAL A 598 -0.37 22.54 -11.38
N LYS A 599 -1.09 21.44 -11.10
CA LYS A 599 -0.66 20.08 -11.42
C LYS A 599 -1.48 19.54 -12.59
N SER A 600 -0.82 18.89 -13.55
CA SER A 600 -1.51 18.10 -14.57
C SER A 600 -2.43 17.08 -13.90
N VAL A 601 -3.66 16.97 -14.39
CA VAL A 601 -4.50 15.80 -14.13
C VAL A 601 -3.97 14.75 -15.09
N HIS A 602 -3.07 13.89 -14.64
CA HIS A 602 -2.68 12.74 -15.44
C HIS A 602 -3.91 11.85 -15.61
N ASP A 603 -4.08 11.28 -16.80
CA ASP A 603 -4.95 10.12 -16.94
C ASP A 603 -4.44 9.02 -16.01
N ILE A 604 -5.34 8.16 -15.56
CA ILE A 604 -5.00 7.04 -14.68
C ILE A 604 -4.00 6.18 -15.47
N ILE A 605 -2.71 6.41 -15.28
CA ILE A 605 -1.65 5.68 -15.98
C ILE A 605 -1.73 4.26 -15.44
N GLU A 606 -2.27 3.36 -16.26
CA GLU A 606 -2.40 1.92 -16.02
C GLU A 606 -1.05 1.22 -15.80
N ALA A 607 0.09 1.88 -16.08
CA ALA A 607 1.40 1.25 -16.04
C ALA A 607 1.89 0.88 -14.63
N THR A 608 1.25 1.34 -13.55
CA THR A 608 1.65 0.93 -12.19
C THR A 608 0.51 1.08 -11.16
N ILE A 609 -0.68 0.60 -11.51
CA ILE A 609 -1.71 0.30 -10.50
C ILE A 609 -1.68 -1.21 -10.30
N VAL A 610 -1.39 -1.61 -9.06
CA VAL A 610 -1.64 -2.95 -8.53
C VAL A 610 -3.10 -3.28 -8.87
N ALA A 611 -3.30 -4.13 -9.86
CA ALA A 611 -4.62 -4.50 -10.34
C ALA A 611 -5.37 -5.23 -9.23
N GLU A 612 -6.20 -4.51 -8.48
CA GLU A 612 -7.33 -5.11 -7.79
C GLU A 612 -8.38 -5.39 -8.87
N ASP A 613 -8.38 -6.62 -9.39
CA ASP A 613 -9.40 -7.10 -10.31
C ASP A 613 -10.75 -7.15 -9.56
N PRO A 614 -11.82 -6.48 -10.03
CA PRO A 614 -13.12 -6.59 -9.40
C PRO A 614 -13.66 -8.02 -9.56
N GLY A 615 -13.61 -8.78 -8.46
CA GLY A 615 -14.12 -10.14 -8.38
C GLY A 615 -15.57 -10.22 -8.85
N ILE A 616 -15.79 -11.04 -9.88
CA ILE A 616 -17.12 -11.40 -10.39
C ILE A 616 -17.85 -12.20 -9.30
N TYR A 617 -18.75 -11.56 -8.56
CA TYR A 617 -19.71 -12.25 -7.70
C TYR A 617 -20.85 -12.80 -8.56
N ASP A 618 -20.81 -14.11 -8.83
CA ASP A 618 -21.92 -14.85 -9.42
C ASP A 618 -23.02 -15.06 -8.35
N GLU A 619 -24.04 -14.20 -8.34
CA GLU A 619 -25.24 -14.36 -7.51
C GLU A 619 -26.08 -15.57 -7.95
N LYS A 620 -25.66 -16.79 -7.60
CA LYS A 620 -26.49 -18.00 -7.76
C LYS A 620 -26.38 -19.01 -6.62
N ILE A 621 -26.39 -18.59 -5.35
CA ILE A 621 -26.68 -19.52 -4.24
C ILE A 621 -27.54 -18.84 -3.15
N LYS A 622 -28.82 -18.61 -3.44
CA LYS A 622 -29.89 -18.55 -2.40
C LYS A 622 -31.22 -19.02 -2.99
N SER A 623 -31.48 -20.32 -2.93
CA SER A 623 -32.81 -20.91 -2.68
C SER A 623 -32.77 -22.41 -2.95
N ASN A 624 -32.34 -23.20 -1.97
CA ASN A 624 -32.63 -24.63 -1.96
C ASN A 624 -32.70 -25.14 -0.53
N GLU A 625 -33.83 -24.83 0.13
CA GLU A 625 -34.33 -25.64 1.23
C GLU A 625 -35.84 -25.38 1.40
N LYS A 626 -36.65 -26.19 0.71
CA LYS A 626 -37.94 -26.76 1.16
C LYS A 626 -38.73 -27.27 -0.04
N ASN A 627 -38.65 -28.58 -0.27
CA ASN A 627 -39.80 -29.51 -0.37
C ASN A 627 -39.48 -30.71 -1.27
N ARG A 628 -39.25 -31.85 -0.60
CA ARG A 628 -39.51 -33.18 -1.15
C ARG A 628 -41.02 -33.35 -1.34
N SER A 629 -41.48 -33.70 -2.54
CA SER A 629 -42.36 -34.86 -2.78
C SER A 629 -42.84 -34.97 -4.24
N SER A 630 -42.75 -36.20 -4.76
CA SER A 630 -43.65 -36.86 -5.73
C SER A 630 -43.84 -36.33 -7.16
N ARG A 631 -43.27 -37.08 -8.12
CA ARG A 631 -43.93 -37.78 -9.25
C ARG A 631 -45.15 -37.11 -9.93
N LYS A 632 -45.01 -36.71 -11.20
CA LYS A 632 -45.53 -37.39 -12.44
C LYS A 632 -45.66 -36.42 -13.63
N ALA A 633 -45.03 -36.82 -14.73
CA ALA A 633 -45.56 -36.96 -16.11
C ALA A 633 -46.21 -35.77 -16.86
N LYS A 634 -45.67 -35.60 -18.09
CA LYS A 634 -46.32 -35.16 -19.35
C LYS A 634 -46.68 -33.66 -19.40
N SER A 635 -46.48 -32.90 -20.48
CA SER A 635 -46.43 -33.21 -21.92
C SER A 635 -45.95 -31.98 -22.71
N SER A 636 -45.42 -32.20 -23.92
CA SER A 636 -45.59 -31.41 -25.17
C SER A 636 -45.69 -29.87 -25.06
N GLN A 637 -44.94 -29.06 -25.81
CA GLN A 637 -45.01 -29.00 -27.27
C GLN A 637 -43.94 -28.01 -27.79
N LYS A 638 -43.25 -28.39 -28.87
CA LYS A 638 -42.60 -27.47 -29.82
C LYS A 638 -43.61 -26.41 -30.27
N VAL A 639 -43.19 -25.15 -30.48
CA VAL A 639 -43.45 -24.36 -31.71
C VAL A 639 -42.44 -23.20 -31.82
N LYS A 640 -41.67 -23.28 -32.91
CA LYS A 640 -41.16 -22.28 -33.87
C LYS A 640 -40.66 -20.88 -33.44
N LEU A 641 -39.40 -20.66 -33.85
CA LEU A 641 -38.88 -19.45 -34.48
C LEU A 641 -39.86 -18.84 -35.50
N THR A 642 -40.18 -17.56 -35.32
CA THR A 642 -40.50 -16.65 -36.42
C THR A 642 -39.94 -15.28 -36.10
N GLU A 643 -39.04 -14.81 -36.96
CA GLU A 643 -38.72 -13.41 -37.18
C GLU A 643 -40.01 -12.59 -37.26
N LYS A 644 -40.10 -11.50 -36.49
CA LYS A 644 -41.04 -10.43 -36.78
C LYS A 644 -40.36 -9.09 -36.58
N ALA A 645 -40.49 -8.31 -37.65
CA ALA A 645 -40.04 -6.95 -37.84
C ALA A 645 -40.29 -6.05 -36.63
N VAL A 646 -39.27 -5.24 -36.36
CA VAL A 646 -39.32 -4.09 -35.46
C VAL A 646 -40.30 -3.08 -36.04
N THR A 647 -41.40 -2.86 -35.33
CA THR A 647 -42.23 -1.65 -35.43
C THR A 647 -42.38 -1.10 -34.03
N ASP A 648 -42.28 0.22 -33.94
CA ASP A 648 -42.12 1.05 -32.75
C ASP A 648 -43.04 0.75 -31.54
N SER A 649 -42.49 1.14 -30.38
CA SER A 649 -43.15 1.75 -29.22
C SER A 649 -43.68 0.87 -28.08
N GLU A 650 -42.77 0.51 -27.16
CA GLU A 650 -43.02 0.72 -25.72
C GLU A 650 -41.84 1.51 -25.11
N PRO A 651 -42.09 2.57 -24.33
CA PRO A 651 -41.01 3.36 -23.76
C PRO A 651 -40.39 2.63 -22.56
N LEU A 652 -39.11 2.24 -22.68
CA LEU A 652 -38.27 1.74 -21.58
C LEU A 652 -38.50 2.54 -20.28
N SER A 653 -38.68 1.83 -19.18
CA SER A 653 -38.82 2.42 -17.84
C SER A 653 -37.50 3.07 -17.40
N GLU A 654 -37.56 4.03 -16.46
CA GLU A 654 -36.37 4.76 -15.98
C GLU A 654 -35.31 3.81 -15.40
N SER A 655 -35.74 2.75 -14.71
CA SER A 655 -34.86 1.73 -14.14
C SER A 655 -34.16 0.88 -15.22
N GLU A 656 -34.78 0.67 -16.38
CA GLU A 656 -34.18 -0.09 -17.48
C GLU A 656 -33.11 0.72 -18.21
N ILE A 657 -33.32 2.03 -18.37
CA ILE A 657 -32.33 2.93 -19.00
C ILE A 657 -31.07 3.06 -18.13
N GLU A 658 -31.23 3.17 -16.79
CA GLU A 658 -30.09 3.20 -15.87
C GLU A 658 -29.28 1.91 -15.89
N LYS A 659 -29.95 0.75 -15.93
CA LYS A 659 -29.30 -0.56 -16.07
C LYS A 659 -28.55 -0.69 -17.39
N GLU A 660 -29.16 -0.22 -18.48
CA GLU A 660 -28.53 -0.29 -19.81
C GLU A 660 -27.31 0.63 -19.92
N ILE A 661 -27.35 1.82 -19.31
CA ILE A 661 -26.19 2.71 -19.19
C ILE A 661 -25.06 2.03 -18.39
N ALA A 662 -25.38 1.40 -17.26
CA ALA A 662 -24.38 0.70 -16.45
C ALA A 662 -23.69 -0.44 -17.23
N ILE A 663 -24.48 -1.24 -17.97
CA ILE A 663 -23.95 -2.33 -18.82
C ILE A 663 -23.04 -1.76 -19.92
N LEU A 664 -23.44 -0.68 -20.58
CA LEU A 664 -22.63 -0.06 -21.63
C LEU A 664 -21.36 0.59 -21.07
N GLU A 665 -21.41 1.17 -19.87
CA GLU A 665 -20.24 1.72 -19.18
C GLU A 665 -19.24 0.61 -18.84
N GLU A 666 -19.71 -0.55 -18.37
CA GLU A 666 -18.87 -1.72 -18.12
C GLU A 666 -18.22 -2.24 -19.41
N GLN A 667 -19.00 -2.36 -20.50
CA GLN A 667 -18.48 -2.77 -21.80
C GLN A 667 -17.47 -1.76 -22.36
N MET A 668 -17.70 -0.47 -22.14
CA MET A 668 -16.80 0.59 -22.57
C MET A 668 -15.47 0.50 -21.80
N LYS A 669 -15.53 0.33 -20.47
CA LYS A 669 -14.33 0.14 -19.63
C LYS A 669 -13.55 -1.11 -20.06
N LYS A 670 -14.24 -2.21 -20.35
CA LYS A 670 -13.62 -3.45 -20.86
C LYS A 670 -12.98 -3.28 -22.24
N ALA A 671 -13.63 -2.56 -23.14
CA ALA A 671 -13.07 -2.23 -24.45
C ALA A 671 -11.83 -1.33 -24.33
N ALA A 672 -11.85 -0.36 -23.43
CA ALA A 672 -10.69 0.50 -23.13
C ALA A 672 -9.51 -0.31 -22.56
N ALA A 673 -9.77 -1.22 -21.61
CA ALA A 673 -8.76 -2.11 -21.04
C ALA A 673 -8.13 -3.05 -22.07
N ASN A 674 -8.90 -3.44 -23.09
CA ASN A 674 -8.41 -4.25 -24.22
C ASN A 674 -7.74 -3.42 -25.33
N LEU A 675 -7.56 -2.11 -25.14
CA LEU A 675 -7.03 -1.17 -26.14
C LEU A 675 -7.91 -1.06 -27.42
N GLU A 676 -9.18 -1.45 -27.33
CA GLU A 676 -10.19 -1.33 -28.39
C GLU A 676 -10.81 0.07 -28.39
N PHE A 677 -10.00 1.12 -28.55
CA PHE A 677 -10.41 2.52 -28.35
C PHE A 677 -11.56 2.98 -29.25
N GLU A 678 -11.64 2.46 -30.48
CA GLU A 678 -12.73 2.76 -31.41
C GLU A 678 -14.07 2.27 -30.87
N LYS A 679 -14.09 1.06 -30.33
CA LYS A 679 -15.28 0.46 -29.72
C LYS A 679 -15.64 1.12 -28.39
N ALA A 680 -14.65 1.53 -27.59
CA ALA A 680 -14.88 2.32 -26.40
C ALA A 680 -15.51 3.69 -26.76
N ALA A 681 -15.07 4.33 -27.84
CA ALA A 681 -15.68 5.57 -28.33
C ALA A 681 -17.13 5.36 -28.81
N GLU A 682 -17.41 4.29 -29.55
CA GLU A 682 -18.78 3.95 -29.97
C GLU A 682 -19.71 3.70 -28.78
N LEU A 683 -19.23 2.99 -27.75
CA LEU A 683 -20.00 2.71 -26.54
C LEU A 683 -20.23 4.00 -25.72
N ARG A 684 -19.23 4.87 -25.63
CA ARG A 684 -19.34 6.20 -25.02
C ARG A 684 -20.41 7.05 -25.71
N ASP A 685 -20.42 7.08 -27.04
CA ASP A 685 -21.36 7.87 -27.82
C ASP A 685 -22.79 7.32 -27.65
N LYS A 686 -22.96 5.98 -27.58
CA LYS A 686 -24.25 5.34 -27.22
C LYS A 686 -24.73 5.71 -25.81
N ILE A 687 -23.82 5.75 -24.84
CA ILE A 687 -24.13 6.19 -23.46
C ILE A 687 -24.59 7.65 -23.45
N PHE A 688 -23.92 8.53 -24.21
CA PHE A 688 -24.33 9.93 -24.34
C PHE A 688 -25.73 10.07 -24.92
N ASP A 689 -26.06 9.31 -25.96
CA ASP A 689 -27.39 9.31 -26.57
C ASP A 689 -28.49 8.83 -25.61
N LEU A 690 -28.21 7.78 -24.82
CA LEU A 690 -29.13 7.27 -23.80
C LEU A 690 -29.32 8.27 -22.65
N LYS A 691 -28.24 8.90 -22.17
CA LYS A 691 -28.29 9.95 -21.15
C LYS A 691 -29.05 11.18 -21.65
N ALA A 692 -28.90 11.56 -22.91
CA ALA A 692 -29.64 12.67 -23.51
C ALA A 692 -31.15 12.37 -23.60
N LYS A 693 -31.53 11.14 -23.96
CA LYS A 693 -32.93 10.68 -23.97
C LYS A 693 -33.54 10.65 -22.58
N TYR A 694 -32.79 10.17 -21.59
CA TYR A 694 -33.20 10.16 -20.18
C TYR A 694 -33.44 11.57 -19.63
N THR A 695 -32.53 12.51 -19.92
CA THR A 695 -32.62 13.90 -19.47
C THR A 695 -33.82 14.63 -20.09
N LYS A 696 -34.13 14.38 -21.37
CA LYS A 696 -35.34 14.93 -22.03
C LYS A 696 -36.63 14.40 -21.41
N LYS A 697 -36.70 13.12 -21.04
CA LYS A 697 -37.88 12.50 -20.43
C LYS A 697 -38.18 13.10 -19.05
N LYS A 698 -37.14 13.35 -18.25
CA LYS A 698 -37.22 13.96 -16.91
C LYS A 698 -37.64 15.44 -16.94
N ALA A 699 -37.39 16.13 -18.07
CA ALA A 699 -37.86 17.50 -18.31
C ALA A 699 -39.30 17.57 -18.83
N LEU A 700 -39.87 16.44 -19.29
CA LEU A 700 -41.26 16.31 -19.75
C LEU A 700 -42.20 15.72 -18.67
N SER A 701 -41.65 15.11 -17.62
CA SER A 701 -42.40 14.57 -16.47
C SER A 701 -42.44 15.49 -15.24
N ARG A 702 -41.81 16.68 -15.33
CA ARG A 702 -41.96 17.82 -14.41
C ARG A 702 -42.73 18.92 -15.12
#